data_AF-M7BUH8-F1
#
_entry.id   AF-M7BUH8-F1
#
_cell.length_a   1.000
_cell.length_b   1.000
_cell.length_c   1.000
_cell.angle_alpha   90.00
_cell.angle_beta   90.00
_cell.angle_gamma   90.00
#
_symmetry.space_group_name_H-M   'P 1'
#
loop_
_entity.id
_entity.type
_entity.pdbx_description
1 polymer ?
#
loop_
_entity_poly.entity_id
_entity_poly.type
_entity_poly.pdbx_seq_one_letter_code
_entity_poly.pdbx_strand_id
1 'polypeptide(L)'
;MAFGRAGNSLLQCGRGLNGEERSVLTLYAVHAMSFVLWVILLAMVIGKYSEMSKELEQLQTGQSVLRGNGSKTAKQLETLHFNQSAMHSTAPPNSPDSLATSLFPLSPGSPLRNVISPVYLSEVELAMELKRLQSDQATLRVEVLEGLAKAKSDRANIRAEAYKILDAVQKRNDSACSICPASWLLNSGTCYYFSTVRKHWSYAKQACKDQGAELIIIDNPQKQEFLTKNANGKQYWIGLHDISNEGTFIWVDDSSVSYSNWDRGEPNNFGSGEDCVMMLKDGKWNDAASGALAWGVKALPLPVEATPPAQDSGVPFIPGEEGLSLVSQTVATFSQAFVTWMGPFLPVLCLVHPDFLKPITTASAPVTPGAERSQWVQQRGQNTEEGMQCVDELVGRYSHSCLWWFGPWFPILRLFHPEAVKPVLLESVAIAPKDYLFYGFLKPWLGDGLLLSNGPKWVRHRRMLTPAFHFDILKPYMKIFNQSTDIMHAKWRRLVASGSTSLDMFGQISLMALDSLQKCVFGYNSNCQETPSDYIAAILELSSLVVRRQHRLLLHCDFLYRLSPDGQRFRHACDTVHRFTADVVQRRHQALSRLGREAWLKSKQGRTVDFIDILLLAKDEDGQDLSDEDIAAEADTFMFEGHDTTASGLSWVLYNLACHPEYQERCREEIKDLMRDKESEEVEWEDLSQMPFSTMCIKESLRLHPPVTAVSRRCTEDIKLPDGRVLPKGNVCLISIYGTHHNPAVWPEPQVYNPHRFDPENSKNQPPLAFMPFSAGPRNCIGQNFAMAEMKVVLALTLLRFALRLDESRPVRRKPELILRSENGLWLHLEPLGPSRESRPPAPHS
;
A
#
# COMPACT_ATOMS: atom_id res chain seq x y z
N MET A 1 -3.94 1.17 21.37
CA MET A 1 -4.48 -0.02 22.07
C MET A 1 -3.42 -1.08 22.36
N ALA A 2 -2.41 -1.35 21.51
CA ALA A 2 -1.25 -2.18 21.92
C ALA A 2 -0.40 -1.53 23.04
N PHE A 3 -0.20 -0.21 23.00
CA PHE A 3 0.38 0.53 24.13
C PHE A 3 -0.58 0.79 25.30
N GLY A 4 -1.89 0.59 25.12
CA GLY A 4 -2.87 0.68 26.21
C GLY A 4 -2.90 -0.58 27.08
N ARG A 5 -2.55 -1.73 26.52
CA ARG A 5 -2.33 -2.97 27.28
C ARG A 5 -0.95 -2.97 27.96
N ALA A 6 0.10 -2.46 27.30
CA ALA A 6 1.39 -2.24 27.94
C ALA A 6 1.35 -1.18 29.06
N GLY A 7 0.58 -0.10 28.86
CA GLY A 7 0.36 0.94 29.86
C GLY A 7 -0.44 0.46 31.08
N ASN A 8 -1.47 -0.37 30.89
CA ASN A 8 -2.20 -0.98 32.01
C ASN A 8 -1.38 -2.04 32.75
N SER A 9 -0.47 -2.77 32.09
CA SER A 9 0.48 -3.66 32.75
C SER A 9 1.57 -2.89 33.52
N LEU A 10 2.03 -1.75 33.01
CA LEU A 10 2.96 -0.85 33.72
C LEU A 10 2.29 -0.12 34.90
N LEU A 11 1.00 0.21 34.80
CA LEU A 11 0.21 0.83 35.87
C LEU A 11 -0.28 -0.18 36.92
N GLN A 12 -0.47 -1.46 36.58
CA GLN A 12 -0.77 -2.52 37.57
C GLN A 12 0.43 -2.89 38.45
N CYS A 13 1.67 -2.67 37.99
CA CYS A 13 2.86 -2.69 38.84
C CYS A 13 2.99 -1.45 39.75
N GLY A 14 2.10 -0.46 39.62
CA GLY A 14 2.16 0.81 40.33
C GLY A 14 1.64 0.79 41.77
N ARG A 15 1.52 -0.37 42.44
CA ARG A 15 1.10 -0.45 43.86
C ARG A 15 2.26 -0.53 44.87
N GLY A 16 3.51 -0.50 44.40
CA GLY A 16 4.70 -0.53 45.27
C GLY A 16 5.82 0.45 44.92
N LEU A 17 5.60 1.37 43.98
CA LEU A 17 6.63 2.33 43.53
C LEU A 17 6.60 3.60 44.38
N ASN A 18 7.76 4.03 44.86
CA ASN A 18 7.90 5.27 45.63
C ASN A 18 7.90 6.49 44.69
N GLY A 19 7.63 7.69 45.20
CA GLY A 19 7.42 8.91 44.40
C GLY A 19 8.55 9.28 43.41
N GLU A 20 9.78 8.84 43.67
CA GLU A 20 10.94 9.06 42.80
C GLU A 20 10.91 8.15 41.55
N GLU A 21 10.44 6.90 41.65
CA GLU A 21 10.43 5.94 40.53
C GLU A 21 9.33 6.25 39.51
N ARG A 22 8.18 6.78 39.98
CA ARG A 22 7.14 7.32 39.09
C ARG A 22 7.61 8.56 38.34
N SER A 23 8.47 9.36 38.96
CA SER A 23 9.04 10.56 38.34
C SER A 23 10.02 10.19 37.23
N VAL A 24 10.84 9.16 37.42
CA VAL A 24 11.79 8.65 36.41
C VAL A 24 11.10 8.00 35.20
N LEU A 25 10.04 7.22 35.41
CA LEU A 25 9.26 6.61 34.32
C LEU A 25 8.50 7.67 33.50
N THR A 26 8.02 8.72 34.16
CA THR A 26 7.39 9.87 33.49
C THR A 26 8.43 10.66 32.71
N LEU A 27 9.64 10.87 33.25
CA LEU A 27 10.75 11.52 32.56
C LEU A 27 11.19 10.72 31.31
N TYR A 28 11.31 9.39 31.42
CA TYR A 28 11.69 8.52 30.30
C TYR A 28 10.63 8.53 29.18
N ALA A 29 9.34 8.48 29.54
CA ALA A 29 8.25 8.58 28.58
C ALA A 29 8.21 9.96 27.89
N VAL A 30 8.45 11.04 28.65
CA VAL A 30 8.54 12.42 28.12
C VAL A 30 9.75 12.58 27.21
N HIS A 31 10.90 12.00 27.55
CA HIS A 31 12.12 12.06 26.73
C HIS A 31 12.05 11.17 25.47
N ALA A 32 11.43 9.99 25.53
CA ALA A 32 11.18 9.17 24.36
C ALA A 32 10.18 9.84 23.41
N MET A 33 9.12 10.47 23.94
CA MET A 33 8.22 11.29 23.13
C MET A 33 8.92 12.52 22.55
N SER A 34 9.78 13.18 23.32
CA SER A 34 10.55 14.35 22.87
C SER A 34 11.56 13.98 21.79
N PHE A 35 12.19 12.81 21.86
CA PHE A 35 13.10 12.31 20.83
C PHE A 35 12.36 11.96 19.53
N VAL A 36 11.18 11.34 19.62
CA VAL A 36 10.32 11.08 18.45
C VAL A 36 9.82 12.39 17.83
N LEU A 37 9.39 13.36 18.66
CA LEU A 37 9.04 14.71 18.21
C LEU A 37 10.22 15.42 17.56
N TRP A 38 11.43 15.26 18.09
CA TRP A 38 12.65 15.84 17.55
C TRP A 38 13.05 15.22 16.21
N VAL A 39 12.91 13.90 16.04
CA VAL A 39 13.12 13.22 14.74
C VAL A 39 12.07 13.66 13.71
N ILE A 40 10.82 13.86 14.13
CA ILE A 40 9.75 14.38 13.26
C ILE A 40 10.03 15.83 12.86
N LEU A 41 10.43 16.69 13.81
CA LEU A 41 10.81 18.08 13.55
C LEU A 41 12.06 18.15 12.65
N LEU A 42 13.05 17.30 12.86
CA LEU A 42 14.24 17.21 12.02
C LEU A 42 13.88 16.75 10.59
N ALA A 43 12.98 15.78 10.44
CA ALA A 43 12.47 15.35 9.14
C ALA A 43 11.65 16.47 8.44
N MET A 44 10.88 17.26 9.20
CA MET A 44 10.17 18.43 8.68
C MET A 44 11.13 19.54 8.24
N VAL A 45 12.18 19.81 9.03
CA VAL A 45 13.23 20.79 8.69
C VAL A 45 14.03 20.33 7.47
N ILE A 46 14.39 19.05 7.37
CA ILE A 46 15.06 18.47 6.19
C ILE A 46 14.14 18.53 4.96
N GLY A 47 12.85 18.23 5.12
CA GLY A 47 11.85 18.35 4.05
C GLY A 47 11.73 19.79 3.55
N LYS A 48 11.63 20.76 4.46
CA LYS A 48 11.55 22.19 4.13
C LYS A 48 12.85 22.73 3.54
N TYR A 49 14.01 22.25 4.01
CA TYR A 49 15.32 22.55 3.43
C TYR A 49 15.44 21.98 2.01
N SER A 50 14.94 20.77 1.76
CA SER A 50 14.90 20.17 0.42
C SER A 50 13.97 20.91 -0.53
N GLU A 51 12.83 21.38 -0.04
CA GLU A 51 11.87 22.18 -0.81
C GLU A 51 12.45 23.56 -1.16
N MET A 52 13.03 24.26 -0.17
CA MET A 52 13.76 25.52 -0.40
C MET A 52 14.96 25.35 -1.33
N SER A 53 15.69 24.23 -1.25
CA SER A 53 16.82 23.96 -2.15
C SER A 53 16.37 23.74 -3.59
N LYS A 54 15.18 23.15 -3.81
CA LYS A 54 14.59 23.00 -5.15
C LYS A 54 14.09 24.32 -5.70
N GLU A 55 13.47 25.15 -4.87
CA GLU A 55 13.10 26.53 -5.25
C GLU A 55 14.34 27.36 -5.60
N LEU A 56 15.43 27.24 -4.83
CA LEU A 56 16.70 27.91 -5.10
C LEU A 56 17.30 27.46 -6.45
N GLU A 57 17.25 26.16 -6.75
CA GLU A 57 17.74 25.58 -8.00
C GLU A 57 16.89 26.04 -9.20
N GLN A 58 15.56 26.11 -9.05
CA GLN A 58 14.65 26.66 -10.07
C GLN A 58 14.88 28.15 -10.31
N LEU A 59 15.09 28.94 -9.25
CA LEU A 59 15.37 30.37 -9.33
C LEU A 59 16.75 30.66 -9.96
N GLN A 60 17.77 29.87 -9.61
CA GLN A 60 19.10 29.95 -10.24
C GLN A 60 19.05 29.58 -11.72
N THR A 61 18.26 28.57 -12.07
CA THR A 61 18.02 28.18 -13.47
C THR A 61 17.29 29.32 -14.21
N GLY A 62 16.26 29.92 -13.61
CA GLY A 62 15.57 31.10 -14.14
C GLY A 62 16.48 32.30 -14.35
N GLN A 63 17.35 32.61 -13.39
CA GLN A 63 18.35 33.68 -13.49
C GLN A 63 19.38 33.41 -14.61
N SER A 64 19.78 32.16 -14.81
CA SER A 64 20.68 31.76 -15.90
C SER A 64 20.04 31.91 -17.29
N VAL A 65 18.74 31.61 -17.39
CA VAL A 65 17.94 31.77 -18.62
C VAL A 65 17.71 33.26 -18.92
N LEU A 66 17.42 34.08 -17.91
CA LEU A 66 17.27 35.53 -18.06
C LEU A 66 18.60 36.20 -18.45
N ARG A 67 19.74 35.82 -17.84
CA ARG A 67 21.08 36.26 -18.29
C ARG A 67 21.39 35.82 -19.72
N GLY A 68 21.03 34.60 -20.09
CA GLY A 68 21.22 34.06 -21.43
C GLY A 68 20.38 34.81 -22.48
N ASN A 69 19.14 35.14 -22.14
CA ASN A 69 18.27 35.94 -22.99
C ASN A 69 18.71 37.40 -23.04
N GLY A 70 19.09 38.02 -21.92
CA GLY A 70 19.65 39.37 -21.86
C GLY A 70 20.94 39.52 -22.68
N SER A 71 21.82 38.51 -22.67
CA SER A 71 23.02 38.46 -23.53
C SER A 71 22.66 38.33 -25.03
N LYS A 72 21.61 37.57 -25.38
CA LYS A 72 21.11 37.50 -26.76
C LYS A 72 20.47 38.81 -27.21
N THR A 73 19.70 39.47 -26.34
CA THR A 73 19.08 40.78 -26.61
C THR A 73 20.13 41.88 -26.73
N ALA A 74 21.18 41.86 -25.89
CA ALA A 74 22.33 42.77 -25.99
C ALA A 74 23.13 42.57 -27.29
N LYS A 75 23.36 41.32 -27.70
CA LYS A 75 23.96 41.02 -29.01
C LYS A 75 23.08 41.44 -30.19
N GLN A 76 21.76 41.30 -30.09
CA GLN A 76 20.82 41.79 -31.10
C GLN A 76 20.80 43.34 -31.17
N LEU A 77 20.91 44.03 -30.04
CA LEU A 77 21.02 45.49 -29.97
C LEU A 77 22.37 46.01 -30.49
N GLU A 78 23.48 45.33 -30.23
CA GLU A 78 24.79 45.62 -30.86
C GLU A 78 24.74 45.42 -32.38
N THR A 79 24.04 44.39 -32.85
CA THR A 79 23.85 44.13 -34.29
C THR A 79 22.94 45.18 -34.96
N LEU A 80 22.00 45.78 -34.21
CA LEU A 80 21.16 46.89 -34.68
C LEU A 80 21.88 48.25 -34.63
N HIS A 81 22.78 48.48 -33.66
CA HIS A 81 23.59 49.69 -33.56
C HIS A 81 24.78 49.71 -34.54
N PHE A 82 25.23 48.56 -35.05
CA PHE A 82 26.32 48.50 -36.05
C PHE A 82 25.93 49.06 -37.43
N ASN A 83 24.66 49.40 -37.65
CA ASN A 83 24.19 50.09 -38.88
C ASN A 83 24.09 51.62 -38.76
N GLN A 84 24.50 52.21 -37.63
CA GLN A 84 24.69 53.66 -37.51
C GLN A 84 25.97 54.00 -36.76
N SER A 85 26.95 54.50 -37.53
CA SER A 85 28.12 55.30 -37.13
C SER A 85 29.48 54.62 -37.33
N ALA A 86 30.01 54.77 -38.54
CA ALA A 86 31.45 54.88 -38.76
C ALA A 86 31.90 56.27 -38.29
N MET A 87 32.81 56.35 -37.30
CA MET A 87 33.96 57.27 -37.22
C MET A 87 34.59 57.33 -35.80
N HIS A 88 35.93 57.27 -35.80
CA HIS A 88 36.91 57.59 -34.74
C HIS A 88 37.22 56.60 -33.58
N SER A 89 38.39 55.93 -33.72
CA SER A 89 39.63 56.01 -32.87
C SER A 89 39.44 56.21 -31.34
N THR A 90 40.08 55.53 -30.36
CA THR A 90 41.32 54.71 -30.25
C THR A 90 41.41 54.14 -28.80
N ALA A 91 41.86 52.87 -28.64
CA ALA A 91 42.46 52.19 -27.47
C ALA A 91 41.65 51.90 -26.15
N PRO A 92 41.82 50.71 -25.50
CA PRO A 92 41.09 50.26 -24.29
C PRO A 92 41.86 50.48 -22.96
N PRO A 93 41.20 50.49 -21.77
CA PRO A 93 41.38 49.36 -20.83
C PRO A 93 40.27 49.09 -19.76
N ASN A 94 40.20 47.81 -19.36
CA ASN A 94 40.11 47.22 -18.00
C ASN A 94 38.94 47.46 -16.99
N SER A 95 38.36 46.31 -16.59
CA SER A 95 37.74 45.92 -15.31
C SER A 95 36.31 46.38 -14.94
N PRO A 96 35.47 45.52 -14.30
CA PRO A 96 34.02 45.70 -14.20
C PRO A 96 33.53 46.41 -12.92
N ASP A 97 34.41 46.97 -12.10
CA ASP A 97 34.05 47.39 -10.72
C ASP A 97 33.82 48.89 -10.51
N SER A 98 33.76 49.72 -11.56
CA SER A 98 33.65 51.18 -11.40
C SER A 98 32.30 51.83 -11.74
N LEU A 99 31.21 51.07 -11.89
CA LEU A 99 29.90 51.63 -12.29
C LEU A 99 28.83 51.67 -11.19
N ALA A 100 29.13 51.23 -9.96
CA ALA A 100 28.11 51.07 -8.91
C ALA A 100 27.92 52.28 -7.97
N THR A 101 28.65 53.39 -8.13
CA THR A 101 28.69 54.44 -7.09
C THR A 101 28.28 55.84 -7.56
N SER A 102 27.36 55.94 -8.50
CA SER A 102 26.67 57.21 -8.76
C SER A 102 25.28 56.94 -9.30
N LEU A 103 24.23 57.16 -8.51
CA LEU A 103 22.87 57.51 -8.97
C LEU A 103 21.93 57.66 -7.75
N PHE A 104 21.82 58.89 -7.23
CA PHE A 104 20.58 59.61 -6.86
C PHE A 104 21.00 61.01 -6.34
N PRO A 105 20.22 62.10 -6.51
CA PRO A 105 18.89 62.22 -7.11
C PRO A 105 18.90 63.09 -8.38
N LEU A 106 18.21 62.66 -9.45
CA LEU A 106 18.01 63.50 -10.65
C LEU A 106 16.57 64.04 -10.70
N SER A 107 16.49 65.33 -11.00
CA SER A 107 15.29 66.18 -11.11
C SER A 107 14.26 65.65 -12.12
N PRO A 108 12.95 65.93 -11.91
CA PRO A 108 11.88 65.45 -12.77
C PRO A 108 11.90 66.18 -14.11
N GLY A 109 12.52 65.57 -15.14
CA GLY A 109 12.49 66.12 -16.50
C GLY A 109 13.45 65.54 -17.54
N SER A 110 14.20 64.46 -17.28
CA SER A 110 15.12 63.88 -18.28
C SER A 110 14.56 62.64 -19.00
N PRO A 111 14.82 62.48 -20.31
CA PRO A 111 14.28 61.39 -21.15
C PRO A 111 14.99 60.03 -20.96
N LEU A 112 15.59 59.78 -19.79
CA LEU A 112 16.31 58.54 -19.47
C LEU A 112 15.50 57.53 -18.63
N ARG A 113 14.22 57.82 -18.33
CA ARG A 113 13.37 56.90 -17.55
C ARG A 113 12.76 55.74 -18.37
N ASN A 114 12.85 55.78 -19.70
CA ASN A 114 12.24 54.78 -20.59
C ASN A 114 13.18 53.65 -21.04
N VAL A 115 14.34 53.47 -20.40
CA VAL A 115 15.30 52.37 -20.71
C VAL A 115 15.48 51.40 -19.52
N ILE A 116 14.48 51.26 -18.65
CA ILE A 116 14.43 50.12 -17.72
C ILE A 116 13.51 49.07 -18.34
N SER A 117 14.14 48.09 -19.02
CA SER A 117 13.43 46.93 -19.56
C SER A 117 12.70 46.16 -18.44
N PRO A 118 11.49 45.61 -18.67
CA PRO A 118 10.79 44.73 -17.72
C PRO A 118 11.66 43.55 -17.24
N VAL A 119 12.63 43.14 -18.06
CA VAL A 119 13.62 42.11 -17.74
C VAL A 119 14.53 42.54 -16.58
N TYR A 120 14.94 43.81 -16.54
CA TYR A 120 15.83 44.35 -15.51
C TYR A 120 15.14 44.48 -14.14
N LEU A 121 13.85 44.86 -14.14
CA LEU A 121 13.02 44.86 -12.93
C LEU A 121 12.81 43.43 -12.40
N SER A 122 12.56 42.47 -13.28
CA SER A 122 12.42 41.05 -12.90
C SER A 122 13.73 40.44 -12.38
N GLU A 123 14.90 40.81 -12.93
CA GLU A 123 16.20 40.34 -12.42
C GLU A 123 16.51 40.90 -11.02
N VAL A 124 16.13 42.14 -10.73
CA VAL A 124 16.33 42.77 -9.42
C VAL A 124 15.39 42.15 -8.38
N GLU A 125 14.12 41.92 -8.72
CA GLU A 125 13.16 41.21 -7.85
C GLU A 125 13.61 39.78 -7.55
N LEU A 126 14.05 39.03 -8.58
CA LEU A 126 14.56 37.67 -8.42
C LEU A 126 15.84 37.64 -7.57
N ALA A 127 16.74 38.61 -7.74
CA ALA A 127 17.97 38.72 -6.95
C ALA A 127 17.70 39.09 -5.49
N MET A 128 16.66 39.89 -5.21
CA MET A 128 16.21 40.20 -3.85
C MET A 128 15.60 38.97 -3.16
N GLU A 129 14.75 38.21 -3.85
CA GLU A 129 14.16 36.99 -3.29
C GLU A 129 15.22 35.89 -3.10
N LEU A 130 16.20 35.77 -4.00
CA LEU A 130 17.33 34.86 -3.85
C LEU A 130 18.18 35.22 -2.61
N LYS A 131 18.48 36.51 -2.40
CA LYS A 131 19.20 36.97 -1.20
C LYS A 131 18.41 36.71 0.08
N ARG A 132 17.09 36.89 0.04
CA ARG A 132 16.20 36.60 1.17
C ARG A 132 16.22 35.11 1.53
N LEU A 133 16.05 34.23 0.54
CA LEU A 133 16.09 32.78 0.74
C LEU A 133 17.47 32.28 1.19
N GLN A 134 18.56 32.87 0.69
CA GLN A 134 19.92 32.59 1.16
C GLN A 134 20.12 33.00 2.62
N SER A 135 19.56 34.15 3.02
CA SER A 135 19.57 34.62 4.41
C SER A 135 18.77 33.68 5.31
N ASP A 136 17.55 33.29 4.89
CA ASP A 136 16.70 32.38 5.66
C ASP A 136 17.34 30.99 5.79
N GLN A 137 18.01 30.50 4.74
CA GLN A 137 18.78 29.25 4.77
C GLN A 137 19.97 29.32 5.73
N ALA A 138 20.65 30.47 5.82
CA ALA A 138 21.75 30.68 6.76
C ALA A 138 21.25 30.72 8.21
N THR A 139 20.14 31.40 8.48
CA THR A 139 19.51 31.48 9.81
C THR A 139 19.07 30.09 10.30
N LEU A 140 18.36 29.32 9.46
CA LEU A 140 17.96 27.95 9.76
C LEU A 140 19.17 27.04 10.05
N ARG A 141 20.29 27.23 9.35
CA ARG A 141 21.50 26.46 9.58
C ARG A 141 22.11 26.75 10.96
N VAL A 142 22.08 28.01 11.41
CA VAL A 142 22.55 28.39 12.75
C VAL A 142 21.64 27.81 13.83
N GLU A 143 20.32 27.95 13.70
CA GLU A 143 19.35 27.41 14.67
C GLU A 143 19.46 25.88 14.82
N VAL A 144 19.66 25.16 13.71
CA VAL A 144 19.87 23.71 13.72
C VAL A 144 21.18 23.33 14.43
N LEU A 145 22.26 24.09 14.20
CA LEU A 145 23.56 23.85 14.84
C LEU A 145 23.53 24.13 16.34
N GLU A 146 22.86 25.20 16.77
CA GLU A 146 22.64 25.51 18.20
C GLU A 146 21.76 24.45 18.87
N GLY A 147 20.69 24.00 18.20
CA GLY A 147 19.84 22.91 18.67
C GLY A 147 20.60 21.59 18.83
N LEU A 148 21.49 21.27 17.89
CA LEU A 148 22.38 20.10 17.97
C LEU A 148 23.40 20.21 19.11
N ALA A 149 23.96 21.40 19.34
CA ALA A 149 24.89 21.64 20.44
C ALA A 149 24.21 21.47 21.81
N LYS A 150 22.98 21.98 21.94
CA LYS A 150 22.16 21.81 23.16
C LYS A 150 21.81 20.35 23.41
N ALA A 151 21.37 19.62 22.38
CA ALA A 151 21.08 18.18 22.47
C ALA A 151 22.32 17.35 22.87
N LYS A 152 23.51 17.74 22.41
CA LYS A 152 24.78 17.10 22.80
C LYS A 152 25.11 17.31 24.29
N SER A 153 24.87 18.52 24.80
CA SER A 153 25.03 18.86 26.22
C SER A 153 24.05 18.07 27.10
N ASP A 154 22.78 18.03 26.72
CA ASP A 154 21.73 17.31 27.46
C ASP A 154 22.01 15.80 27.52
N ARG A 155 22.49 15.21 26.42
CA ARG A 155 22.90 13.79 26.38
C ARG A 155 24.07 13.48 27.32
N ALA A 156 25.03 14.40 27.47
CA ALA A 156 26.16 14.23 28.37
C ALA A 156 25.73 14.27 29.84
N ASN A 157 24.84 15.20 30.20
CA ASN A 157 24.28 15.31 31.54
C ASN A 157 23.42 14.10 31.92
N ILE A 158 22.57 13.62 31.01
CA ILE A 158 21.75 12.40 31.21
C ILE A 158 22.64 11.17 31.43
N ARG A 159 23.74 11.07 30.67
CA ARG A 159 24.69 9.96 30.80
C ARG A 159 25.42 9.98 32.14
N ALA A 160 25.83 11.17 32.60
CA ALA A 160 26.48 11.32 33.89
C ALA A 160 25.56 10.93 35.05
N GLU A 161 24.28 11.30 34.98
CA GLU A 161 23.31 10.99 36.03
C GLU A 161 22.88 9.51 36.00
N ALA A 162 22.78 8.91 34.81
CA ALA A 162 22.55 7.47 34.66
C ALA A 162 23.68 6.62 35.27
N TYR A 163 24.94 7.06 35.14
CA TYR A 163 26.07 6.34 35.74
C TYR A 163 26.12 6.45 37.26
N LYS A 164 25.73 7.59 37.85
CA LYS A 164 25.58 7.70 39.32
C LYS A 164 24.51 6.76 39.86
N ILE A 165 23.40 6.62 39.14
CA ILE A 165 22.30 5.72 39.51
C ILE A 165 22.73 4.26 39.35
N LEU A 166 23.48 3.93 38.29
CA LEU A 166 24.05 2.59 38.09
C LEU A 166 24.97 2.19 39.25
N ASP A 167 25.84 3.10 39.69
CA ASP A 167 26.75 2.87 40.82
C ASP A 167 26.00 2.69 42.16
N ALA A 168 24.86 3.38 42.33
CA ALA A 168 23.98 3.23 43.49
C ALA A 168 23.22 1.89 43.49
N VAL A 169 22.82 1.41 42.31
CA VAL A 169 22.13 0.11 42.12
C VAL A 169 23.10 -1.06 42.32
N GLN A 170 24.35 -0.92 41.86
CA GLN A 170 25.38 -1.95 41.98
C GLN A 170 25.80 -2.20 43.44
N LYS A 171 25.58 -1.23 44.33
CA LYS A 171 25.82 -1.34 45.78
C LYS A 171 24.71 -2.05 46.57
N ARG A 172 23.55 -2.35 45.96
CA ARG A 172 22.44 -3.09 46.59
C ARG A 172 22.21 -4.42 45.88
N ASN A 173 23.06 -5.40 46.16
CA ASN A 173 22.88 -6.76 45.68
C ASN A 173 21.98 -7.52 46.65
N ASP A 174 20.79 -7.94 46.21
CA ASP A 174 20.15 -9.22 46.58
C ASP A 174 18.97 -9.56 45.65
N SER A 175 19.23 -10.54 44.78
CA SER A 175 18.34 -11.56 44.21
C SER A 175 16.84 -11.28 43.98
N ALA A 176 16.45 -10.93 42.75
CA ALA A 176 15.18 -11.33 42.12
C ALA A 176 15.09 -10.98 40.60
N CYS A 177 15.95 -11.53 39.75
CA CYS A 177 15.69 -11.70 38.30
C CYS A 177 16.77 -12.63 37.70
N SER A 178 16.46 -13.86 37.31
CA SER A 178 17.44 -14.80 36.75
C SER A 178 17.28 -14.96 35.24
N ILE A 179 18.34 -14.63 34.49
CA ILE A 179 18.42 -14.56 33.01
C ILE A 179 18.49 -15.95 32.33
N CYS A 180 18.83 -17.01 33.06
CA CYS A 180 18.89 -18.39 32.54
C CYS A 180 17.64 -19.22 32.94
N PRO A 181 17.28 -20.27 32.17
CA PRO A 181 16.26 -21.23 32.57
C PRO A 181 16.57 -21.87 33.93
N ALA A 182 15.53 -22.31 34.65
CA ALA A 182 15.68 -22.96 35.94
C ALA A 182 16.65 -24.16 35.86
N SER A 183 17.56 -24.27 36.83
CA SER A 183 18.63 -25.29 36.90
C SER A 183 19.79 -25.12 35.90
N TRP A 184 19.88 -23.98 35.20
CA TRP A 184 21.06 -23.60 34.40
C TRP A 184 21.89 -22.55 35.13
N LEU A 185 23.22 -22.64 34.99
CA LEU A 185 24.17 -21.74 35.63
C LEU A 185 24.64 -20.70 34.61
N LEU A 186 24.46 -19.41 34.89
CA LEU A 186 24.99 -18.33 34.06
C LEU A 186 26.48 -18.12 34.35
N ASN A 187 27.32 -18.19 33.32
CA ASN A 187 28.72 -17.78 33.41
C ASN A 187 29.15 -17.12 32.10
N SER A 188 29.76 -15.94 32.18
CA SER A 188 30.28 -15.18 31.02
C SER A 188 29.31 -15.09 29.83
N GLY A 189 28.04 -14.79 30.08
CA GLY A 189 27.01 -14.63 29.02
C GLY A 189 26.48 -15.93 28.41
N THR A 190 26.87 -17.09 28.93
CA THR A 190 26.39 -18.41 28.49
C THR A 190 25.72 -19.14 29.66
N CYS A 191 24.57 -19.77 29.41
CA CYS A 191 23.91 -20.64 30.38
C CYS A 191 24.46 -22.07 30.22
N TYR A 192 24.88 -22.69 31.32
CA TYR A 192 25.44 -24.05 31.35
C TYR A 192 24.51 -24.99 32.10
N TYR A 193 24.30 -26.19 31.56
CA TYR A 193 23.53 -27.24 32.20
C TYR A 193 24.35 -28.52 32.34
N PHE A 194 24.50 -28.99 33.59
CA PHE A 194 25.15 -30.25 33.91
C PHE A 194 24.09 -31.33 34.01
N SER A 195 24.06 -32.25 33.04
CA SER A 195 23.06 -33.32 33.01
C SER A 195 23.18 -34.24 34.22
N THR A 196 22.04 -34.70 34.73
CA THR A 196 21.95 -35.67 35.83
C THR A 196 21.91 -37.13 35.35
N VAL A 197 21.76 -37.36 34.04
CA VAL A 197 21.59 -38.69 33.43
C VAL A 197 22.83 -39.07 32.62
N ARG A 198 23.31 -40.31 32.76
CA ARG A 198 24.41 -40.86 31.95
C ARG A 198 23.88 -41.42 30.62
N LYS A 199 24.55 -41.11 29.52
CA LYS A 199 24.21 -41.57 28.17
C LYS A 199 25.49 -41.88 27.38
N HIS A 200 25.35 -42.61 26.27
CA HIS A 200 26.40 -42.68 25.25
C HIS A 200 26.57 -41.32 24.59
N TRP A 201 27.76 -41.03 24.06
CA TRP A 201 28.11 -39.72 23.53
C TRP A 201 27.14 -39.24 22.43
N SER A 202 26.77 -40.12 21.50
CA SER A 202 25.81 -39.82 20.42
C SER A 202 24.42 -39.42 20.95
N TYR A 203 23.90 -40.15 21.95
CA TYR A 203 22.62 -39.81 22.60
C TYR A 203 22.72 -38.56 23.47
N ALA A 204 23.89 -38.26 24.04
CA ALA A 204 24.12 -37.00 24.75
C ALA A 204 24.09 -35.82 23.78
N LYS A 205 24.75 -35.93 22.61
CA LYS A 205 24.74 -34.93 21.52
C LYS A 205 23.32 -34.66 21.03
N GLN A 206 22.55 -35.71 20.72
CA GLN A 206 21.17 -35.54 20.26
C GLN A 206 20.28 -34.88 21.33
N ALA A 207 20.40 -35.31 22.60
CA ALA A 207 19.62 -34.72 23.69
C ALA A 207 19.98 -33.25 23.99
N CYS A 208 21.14 -32.76 23.53
CA CYS A 208 21.46 -31.33 23.57
C CYS A 208 20.70 -30.60 22.45
N LYS A 209 20.78 -31.11 21.21
CA LYS A 209 20.09 -30.53 20.04
C LYS A 209 18.59 -30.44 20.23
N ASP A 210 17.95 -31.46 20.80
CA ASP A 210 16.52 -31.46 21.10
C ASP A 210 16.10 -30.36 22.08
N GLN A 211 17.04 -29.80 22.85
CA GLN A 211 16.81 -28.70 23.80
C GLN A 211 17.34 -27.35 23.29
N GLY A 212 17.67 -27.25 22.00
CA GLY A 212 18.21 -26.03 21.38
C GLY A 212 19.61 -25.64 21.90
N ALA A 213 20.36 -26.59 22.47
CA ALA A 213 21.70 -26.40 23.01
C ALA A 213 22.69 -27.37 22.33
N GLU A 214 23.98 -27.21 22.60
CA GLU A 214 25.02 -28.12 22.10
C GLU A 214 25.86 -28.70 23.23
N LEU A 215 26.55 -29.82 22.97
CA LEU A 215 27.57 -30.32 23.88
C LEU A 215 28.69 -29.28 24.00
N ILE A 216 29.20 -29.10 25.22
CA ILE A 216 30.12 -28.01 25.53
C ILE A 216 31.39 -28.03 24.65
N ILE A 217 31.73 -26.86 24.11
CA ILE A 217 33.01 -26.57 23.45
C ILE A 217 33.90 -25.82 24.45
N ILE A 218 35.11 -26.33 24.67
CA ILE A 218 36.07 -25.75 25.62
C ILE A 218 37.22 -25.13 24.82
N ASP A 219 37.07 -23.87 24.50
CA ASP A 219 38.00 -23.08 23.67
C ASP A 219 38.99 -22.23 24.49
N ASN A 220 38.84 -22.17 25.81
CA ASN A 220 39.71 -21.38 26.67
C ASN A 220 39.84 -21.91 28.12
N PRO A 221 40.93 -21.56 28.83
CA PRO A 221 41.16 -21.98 30.21
C PRO A 221 40.08 -21.55 31.21
N GLN A 222 39.42 -20.40 31.01
CA GLN A 222 38.41 -19.88 31.93
C GLN A 222 37.13 -20.73 31.90
N LYS A 223 36.71 -21.18 30.71
CA LYS A 223 35.62 -22.16 30.56
C LYS A 223 36.02 -23.49 31.20
N GLN A 224 37.25 -23.95 30.98
CA GLN A 224 37.74 -25.19 31.61
C GLN A 224 37.68 -25.12 33.14
N GLU A 225 38.16 -24.03 33.75
CA GLU A 225 38.13 -23.85 35.21
C GLU A 225 36.69 -23.82 35.76
N PHE A 226 35.78 -23.12 35.08
CA PHE A 226 34.36 -23.09 35.46
C PHE A 226 33.73 -24.49 35.41
N LEU A 227 34.01 -25.27 34.35
CA LEU A 227 33.49 -26.62 34.20
C LEU A 227 34.06 -27.56 35.27
N THR A 228 35.36 -27.51 35.54
CA THR A 228 36.01 -28.31 36.58
C THR A 228 35.43 -28.00 37.96
N LYS A 229 35.22 -26.72 38.29
CA LYS A 229 34.64 -26.29 39.58
C LYS A 229 33.21 -26.77 39.78
N ASN A 230 32.40 -26.84 38.72
CA ASN A 230 30.98 -27.19 38.78
C ASN A 230 30.69 -28.65 38.38
N ALA A 231 31.71 -29.43 37.99
CA ALA A 231 31.58 -30.83 37.65
C ALA A 231 31.10 -31.71 38.83
N ASN A 232 31.29 -31.24 40.08
CA ASN A 232 30.91 -31.95 41.30
C ASN A 232 31.48 -33.38 41.37
N GLY A 233 32.74 -33.57 40.94
CA GLY A 233 33.45 -34.84 41.01
C GLY A 233 32.91 -35.93 40.06
N LYS A 234 32.18 -35.56 39.02
CA LYS A 234 31.67 -36.45 37.96
C LYS A 234 32.42 -36.25 36.66
N GLN A 235 32.31 -37.23 35.76
CA GLN A 235 32.89 -37.18 34.42
C GLN A 235 31.82 -36.77 33.40
N TYR A 236 32.15 -35.92 32.44
CA TYR A 236 31.18 -35.44 31.46
C TYR A 236 31.68 -35.57 30.02
N TRP A 237 30.78 -35.98 29.13
CA TRP A 237 30.96 -35.82 27.70
C TRP A 237 31.07 -34.35 27.33
N ILE A 238 32.10 -34.04 26.54
CA ILE A 238 32.31 -32.75 25.90
C ILE A 238 32.13 -32.88 24.39
N GLY A 239 32.06 -31.77 23.67
CA GLY A 239 31.79 -31.74 22.24
C GLY A 239 32.95 -32.19 21.34
N LEU A 240 34.08 -32.67 21.88
CA LEU A 240 35.25 -33.05 21.10
C LEU A 240 35.19 -34.52 20.68
N HIS A 241 35.53 -34.82 19.42
CA HIS A 241 35.54 -36.17 18.85
C HIS A 241 36.44 -36.25 17.61
N ASP A 242 36.88 -37.45 17.23
CA ASP A 242 37.63 -37.73 16.00
C ASP A 242 36.98 -38.85 15.15
N ILE A 243 35.71 -39.17 15.43
CA ILE A 243 34.84 -40.13 14.69
C ILE A 243 35.01 -40.10 13.16
N SER A 244 35.29 -38.93 12.57
CA SER A 244 35.40 -38.78 11.11
C SER A 244 36.78 -39.12 10.56
N ASN A 245 37.84 -38.91 11.34
CA ASN A 245 39.21 -39.18 10.95
C ASN A 245 40.06 -39.41 12.21
N GLU A 246 40.39 -40.67 12.46
CA GLU A 246 41.19 -41.13 13.59
C GLU A 246 42.43 -40.26 13.82
N GLY A 247 42.62 -39.79 15.06
CA GLY A 247 43.72 -38.91 15.45
C GLY A 247 43.54 -37.43 15.07
N THR A 248 42.44 -37.07 14.40
CA THR A 248 42.09 -35.68 14.07
C THR A 248 40.84 -35.22 14.81
N PHE A 249 41.03 -34.67 15.99
CA PHE A 249 39.94 -34.19 16.84
C PHE A 249 39.33 -32.88 16.32
N ILE A 250 38.00 -32.84 16.27
CA ILE A 250 37.17 -31.68 15.91
C ILE A 250 36.04 -31.49 16.92
N TRP A 251 35.59 -30.26 17.09
CA TRP A 251 34.43 -29.96 17.93
C TRP A 251 33.11 -30.24 17.19
N VAL A 252 32.01 -30.38 17.94
CA VAL A 252 30.67 -30.62 17.37
C VAL A 252 30.15 -29.54 16.41
N ASP A 253 30.77 -28.36 16.37
CA ASP A 253 30.51 -27.24 15.45
C ASP A 253 31.49 -27.20 14.25
N ASP A 254 32.24 -28.28 14.05
CA ASP A 254 33.26 -28.46 13.01
C ASP A 254 34.52 -27.56 13.17
N SER A 255 34.69 -26.89 14.32
CA SER A 255 35.89 -26.11 14.61
C SER A 255 37.09 -26.97 15.02
N SER A 256 38.31 -26.50 14.69
CA SER A 256 39.56 -27.16 15.08
C SER A 256 39.92 -26.91 16.55
N VAL A 257 40.65 -27.83 17.17
CA VAL A 257 41.09 -27.70 18.57
C VAL A 257 42.11 -26.57 18.73
N SER A 258 41.70 -25.46 19.36
CA SER A 258 42.56 -24.32 19.69
C SER A 258 43.10 -24.36 21.13
N TYR A 259 42.41 -25.08 22.02
CA TYR A 259 42.78 -25.30 23.41
C TYR A 259 42.59 -26.77 23.75
N SER A 260 43.53 -27.34 24.50
CA SER A 260 43.46 -28.73 24.95
C SER A 260 43.81 -28.86 26.43
N ASN A 261 43.10 -29.74 27.13
CA ASN A 261 43.42 -30.09 28.52
C ASN A 261 43.53 -31.62 28.71
N TRP A 262 44.13 -32.31 27.74
CA TRP A 262 44.40 -33.74 27.78
C TRP A 262 45.10 -34.16 29.08
N ASP A 263 44.72 -35.35 29.58
CA ASP A 263 45.45 -35.99 30.67
C ASP A 263 46.81 -36.50 30.19
N ARG A 264 47.69 -36.81 31.13
CA ARG A 264 49.03 -37.30 30.82
C ARG A 264 48.96 -38.65 30.11
N GLY A 265 49.31 -38.65 28.83
CA GLY A 265 49.32 -39.86 27.99
C GLY A 265 48.16 -39.90 27.00
N GLU A 266 47.23 -38.96 27.07
CA GLU A 266 46.07 -38.86 26.18
C GLU A 266 46.29 -37.83 25.05
N PRO A 267 45.62 -37.99 23.89
CA PRO A 267 44.75 -39.12 23.52
C PRO A 267 45.56 -40.37 23.17
N ASN A 268 45.15 -41.53 23.69
CA ASN A 268 45.90 -42.79 23.57
C ASN A 268 45.25 -43.82 22.63
N ASN A 269 44.01 -43.57 22.19
CA ASN A 269 43.15 -44.49 21.44
C ASN A 269 43.19 -45.94 21.96
N PHE A 270 42.88 -46.13 23.25
CA PHE A 270 43.06 -47.42 23.91
C PHE A 270 42.16 -48.50 23.30
N GLY A 271 42.78 -49.50 22.68
CA GLY A 271 42.05 -50.61 22.05
C GLY A 271 41.49 -50.30 20.66
N SER A 272 41.94 -49.23 20.00
CA SER A 272 41.56 -48.83 18.63
C SER A 272 40.05 -48.63 18.42
N GLY A 273 39.47 -47.62 19.07
CA GLY A 273 38.06 -47.25 18.94
C GLY A 273 37.55 -46.20 19.94
N GLU A 274 38.42 -45.32 20.42
CA GLU A 274 38.07 -44.27 21.39
C GLU A 274 37.76 -42.93 20.73
N ASP A 275 36.66 -42.89 19.96
CA ASP A 275 36.43 -41.73 19.07
C ASP A 275 35.84 -40.47 19.75
N CYS A 276 35.57 -40.50 21.06
CA CYS A 276 34.76 -39.50 21.77
C CYS A 276 35.45 -39.00 23.04
N VAL A 277 35.40 -37.70 23.33
CA VAL A 277 36.17 -37.15 24.47
C VAL A 277 35.30 -36.87 25.68
N MET A 278 35.79 -37.28 26.86
CA MET A 278 35.20 -36.92 28.15
C MET A 278 36.16 -36.12 29.04
N MET A 279 35.57 -35.22 29.81
CA MET A 279 36.24 -34.51 30.90
C MET A 279 36.16 -35.35 32.18
N LEU A 280 37.33 -35.66 32.74
CA LEU A 280 37.54 -36.38 33.99
C LEU A 280 37.20 -35.50 35.22
N LYS A 281 37.22 -36.12 36.41
CA LYS A 281 36.79 -35.46 37.66
C LYS A 281 37.67 -34.28 38.07
N ASP A 282 38.93 -34.29 37.66
CA ASP A 282 39.93 -33.24 37.86
C ASP A 282 39.95 -32.21 36.72
N GLY A 283 39.08 -32.37 35.72
CA GLY A 283 38.96 -31.52 34.55
C GLY A 283 39.84 -31.92 33.36
N LYS A 284 40.70 -32.94 33.50
CA LYS A 284 41.54 -33.44 32.39
C LYS A 284 40.72 -34.22 31.37
N TRP A 285 41.19 -34.28 30.12
CA TRP A 285 40.45 -34.93 29.03
C TRP A 285 41.01 -36.30 28.71
N ASN A 286 40.11 -37.23 28.38
CA ASN A 286 40.38 -38.59 27.96
C ASN A 286 39.54 -38.88 26.72
N ASP A 287 40.15 -39.35 25.64
CA ASP A 287 39.43 -40.00 24.55
C ASP A 287 38.90 -41.33 25.08
N ALA A 288 37.66 -41.65 24.75
CA ALA A 288 36.94 -42.76 25.34
C ALA A 288 36.07 -43.43 24.29
N ALA A 289 35.91 -44.74 24.41
CA ALA A 289 35.00 -45.49 23.56
C ALA A 289 33.59 -44.87 23.55
N SER A 290 33.04 -44.68 22.35
CA SER A 290 31.71 -44.07 22.13
C SER A 290 30.57 -44.81 22.87
N GLY A 291 30.79 -46.09 23.18
CA GLY A 291 29.92 -46.95 23.99
C GLY A 291 29.98 -46.73 25.51
N ALA A 292 30.86 -45.88 26.03
CA ALA A 292 30.91 -45.57 27.46
C ALA A 292 29.69 -44.76 27.92
N LEU A 293 29.41 -44.75 29.23
CA LEU A 293 28.32 -44.00 29.83
C LEU A 293 28.86 -42.86 30.71
N ALA A 294 28.61 -41.62 30.31
CA ALA A 294 28.96 -40.43 31.09
C ALA A 294 27.83 -39.39 31.06
N TRP A 295 27.90 -38.41 31.97
CA TRP A 295 26.95 -37.28 32.00
C TRP A 295 27.27 -36.30 30.86
N GLY A 296 26.32 -35.47 30.40
CA GLY A 296 26.61 -34.45 29.36
C GLY A 296 26.59 -33.03 29.94
N VAL A 297 27.48 -32.15 29.49
CA VAL A 297 27.36 -30.71 29.74
C VAL A 297 26.84 -30.01 28.50
N LYS A 298 25.79 -29.21 28.67
CA LYS A 298 25.16 -28.41 27.62
C LYS A 298 25.51 -26.94 27.80
N ALA A 299 25.73 -26.24 26.69
CA ALA A 299 25.85 -24.79 26.68
C ALA A 299 24.74 -24.18 25.81
N LEU A 300 24.10 -23.13 26.34
CA LEU A 300 23.16 -22.29 25.63
C LEU A 300 23.67 -20.84 25.72
N PRO A 301 24.24 -20.29 24.64
CA PRO A 301 24.62 -18.88 24.63
C PRO A 301 23.36 -18.03 24.77
N LEU A 302 23.40 -16.99 25.62
CA LEU A 302 22.32 -16.00 25.62
C LEU A 302 22.30 -15.32 24.25
N PRO A 303 21.13 -14.93 23.72
CA PRO A 303 21.07 -14.12 22.52
C PRO A 303 21.66 -12.74 22.85
N VAL A 304 22.96 -12.58 22.57
CA VAL A 304 23.67 -11.31 22.70
C VAL A 304 23.61 -10.61 21.35
N GLU A 305 22.97 -9.43 21.36
CA GLU A 305 23.08 -8.43 20.29
C GLU A 305 24.54 -8.32 19.84
N ALA A 306 24.78 -8.49 18.53
CA ALA A 306 26.11 -8.40 17.95
C ALA A 306 26.71 -7.01 18.23
N THR A 307 27.56 -6.95 19.26
CA THR A 307 28.40 -5.81 19.57
C THR A 307 29.81 -6.12 19.09
N PRO A 308 30.42 -5.31 18.19
CA PRO A 308 31.77 -5.53 17.69
C PRO A 308 32.85 -5.33 18.79
N PRO A 309 34.09 -5.82 18.57
CA PRO A 309 35.14 -5.88 19.60
C PRO A 309 35.63 -4.50 20.07
N ALA A 310 36.15 -4.49 21.30
CA ALA A 310 36.55 -3.32 22.05
C ALA A 310 37.70 -2.53 21.41
N GLN A 311 37.42 -1.24 21.17
CA GLN A 311 38.29 -0.06 21.30
C GLN A 311 39.78 -0.26 20.97
N ASP A 312 40.16 0.12 19.75
CA ASP A 312 41.21 1.13 19.65
C ASP A 312 40.54 2.53 19.64
N SER A 313 41.23 3.47 20.26
CA SER A 313 40.85 4.85 20.59
C SER A 313 39.80 5.52 19.68
N GLY A 314 38.70 5.96 20.30
CA GLY A 314 37.52 6.44 19.60
C GLY A 314 37.61 7.84 19.02
N VAL A 315 36.77 8.09 18.01
CA VAL A 315 36.13 9.38 17.74
C VAL A 315 34.73 9.11 17.16
N PRO A 316 33.65 9.73 17.67
CA PRO A 316 32.32 9.63 17.06
C PRO A 316 32.30 10.41 15.73
N PHE A 317 31.67 9.81 14.72
CA PHE A 317 31.36 10.38 13.39
C PHE A 317 31.22 11.90 13.39
N ILE A 318 32.20 12.59 12.78
CA ILE A 318 32.23 14.03 12.55
C ILE A 318 31.90 14.26 11.07
N PRO A 319 30.87 15.03 10.69
CA PRO A 319 30.73 15.48 9.32
C PRO A 319 31.80 16.54 9.03
N GLY A 320 32.85 16.17 8.29
CA GLY A 320 34.00 17.01 7.89
C GLY A 320 34.97 16.26 6.95
N GLU A 321 36.03 16.92 6.47
CA GLU A 321 37.02 16.37 5.52
C GLU A 321 37.67 15.05 6.00
N GLU A 322 37.83 14.87 7.31
CA GLU A 322 38.34 13.62 7.90
C GLU A 322 37.40 12.41 7.67
N GLY A 323 36.08 12.64 7.63
CA GLY A 323 35.11 11.58 7.32
C GLY A 323 35.19 11.12 5.86
N LEU A 324 35.53 12.03 4.93
CA LEU A 324 35.74 11.70 3.52
C LEU A 324 37.06 10.95 3.28
N SER A 325 38.10 11.28 4.04
CA SER A 325 39.36 10.53 4.09
C SER A 325 39.14 9.07 4.54
N LEU A 326 38.32 8.87 5.57
CA LEU A 326 37.99 7.54 6.09
C LEU A 326 37.16 6.71 5.10
N VAL A 327 36.23 7.33 4.38
CA VAL A 327 35.50 6.68 3.27
C VAL A 327 36.48 6.23 2.18
N SER A 328 37.44 7.08 1.81
CA SER A 328 38.46 6.74 0.82
C SER A 328 39.33 5.56 1.26
N GLN A 329 39.76 5.52 2.53
CA GLN A 329 40.50 4.38 3.10
C GLN A 329 39.65 3.10 3.20
N THR A 330 38.38 3.21 3.57
CA THR A 330 37.48 2.05 3.68
C THR A 330 37.21 1.44 2.31
N VAL A 331 37.02 2.28 1.29
CA VAL A 331 36.87 1.87 -0.12
C VAL A 331 38.15 1.23 -0.66
N ALA A 332 39.33 1.70 -0.24
CA ALA A 332 40.60 1.08 -0.57
C ALA A 332 40.84 -0.28 0.13
N THR A 333 40.16 -0.54 1.26
CA THR A 333 40.32 -1.74 2.09
C THR A 333 39.37 -2.87 1.67
N PHE A 334 38.14 -2.53 1.27
CA PHE A 334 37.13 -3.49 0.82
C PHE A 334 36.89 -3.34 -0.67
N SER A 335 37.60 -4.15 -1.47
CA SER A 335 37.58 -4.05 -2.93
C SER A 335 36.26 -4.47 -3.58
N GLN A 336 35.39 -5.22 -2.89
CA GLN A 336 34.17 -5.81 -3.46
C GLN A 336 32.87 -5.24 -2.86
N ALA A 337 32.61 -5.54 -1.59
CA ALA A 337 31.46 -5.09 -0.81
C ALA A 337 31.79 -5.14 0.68
N PHE A 338 31.08 -4.37 1.50
CA PHE A 338 31.11 -4.48 2.95
C PHE A 338 29.72 -4.24 3.55
N VAL A 339 29.42 -4.83 4.69
CA VAL A 339 28.15 -4.59 5.40
C VAL A 339 28.39 -3.46 6.41
N THR A 340 27.61 -2.40 6.29
CA THR A 340 27.49 -1.35 7.31
C THR A 340 26.17 -1.52 8.06
N TRP A 341 25.99 -0.81 9.17
CA TRP A 341 24.79 -0.92 10.00
C TRP A 341 24.12 0.45 10.15
N MET A 342 22.83 0.54 9.79
CA MET A 342 21.99 1.68 10.17
C MET A 342 21.28 1.38 11.48
N GLY A 343 21.94 1.74 12.58
CA GLY A 343 21.50 1.37 13.92
C GLY A 343 21.63 -0.14 14.20
N PRO A 344 21.11 -0.63 15.34
CA PRO A 344 21.37 -1.99 15.81
C PRO A 344 20.59 -3.10 15.09
N PHE A 345 19.64 -2.76 14.21
CA PHE A 345 18.71 -3.74 13.64
C PHE A 345 18.68 -3.80 12.11
N LEU A 346 19.40 -2.90 11.42
CA LEU A 346 19.35 -2.83 9.96
C LEU A 346 20.76 -2.92 9.34
N PRO A 347 21.20 -4.13 8.95
CA PRO A 347 22.41 -4.27 8.14
C PRO A 347 22.15 -3.72 6.74
N VAL A 348 23.07 -2.91 6.25
CA VAL A 348 23.08 -2.29 4.92
C VAL A 348 24.31 -2.79 4.18
N LEU A 349 24.10 -3.50 3.08
CA LEU A 349 25.20 -3.96 2.22
C LEU A 349 25.66 -2.80 1.32
N CYS A 350 26.89 -2.33 1.53
CA CYS A 350 27.57 -1.32 0.72
C CYS A 350 28.43 -2.01 -0.35
N LEU A 351 28.09 -1.80 -1.62
CA LEU A 351 28.84 -2.33 -2.76
C LEU A 351 29.85 -1.30 -3.24
N VAL A 352 31.10 -1.73 -3.45
CA VAL A 352 32.22 -0.81 -3.70
C VAL A 352 32.88 -1.05 -5.05
N HIS A 353 32.89 -2.30 -5.55
CA HIS A 353 33.49 -2.59 -6.85
C HIS A 353 32.55 -2.22 -8.02
N PRO A 354 33.10 -1.69 -9.12
CA PRO A 354 32.37 -1.48 -10.36
C PRO A 354 31.67 -2.74 -10.89
N ASP A 355 32.21 -3.94 -10.65
CA ASP A 355 31.62 -5.19 -11.18
C ASP A 355 30.41 -5.70 -10.38
N PHE A 356 30.25 -5.28 -9.12
CA PHE A 356 29.03 -5.54 -8.33
C PHE A 356 28.03 -4.40 -8.46
N LEU A 357 28.53 -3.18 -8.60
CA LEU A 357 27.72 -2.00 -8.90
C LEU A 357 27.14 -2.07 -10.30
N LYS A 358 27.88 -2.53 -11.33
CA LYS A 358 27.42 -2.59 -12.72
C LYS A 358 26.12 -3.37 -12.85
N PRO A 359 26.01 -4.67 -12.52
CA PRO A 359 24.77 -5.43 -12.69
C PRO A 359 23.56 -4.81 -12.00
N ILE A 360 23.74 -4.18 -10.82
CA ILE A 360 22.65 -3.59 -10.03
C ILE A 360 22.27 -2.19 -10.53
N THR A 361 23.25 -1.39 -10.96
CA THR A 361 23.02 -0.04 -11.52
C THR A 361 22.63 -0.10 -13.01
N THR A 362 23.10 -1.10 -13.77
CA THR A 362 22.70 -1.38 -15.16
C THR A 362 21.43 -2.22 -15.25
N ALA A 363 21.01 -2.93 -14.20
CA ALA A 363 19.63 -3.41 -14.09
C ALA A 363 18.63 -2.25 -14.12
N SER A 364 19.09 -1.01 -13.88
CA SER A 364 18.29 0.21 -13.89
C SER A 364 18.79 1.33 -14.84
N ALA A 365 19.68 1.07 -15.81
CA ALA A 365 20.06 2.08 -16.83
C ALA A 365 20.73 1.47 -18.09
N PRO A 366 20.68 2.11 -19.27
CA PRO A 366 19.56 2.76 -19.97
C PRO A 366 19.50 2.33 -21.46
N VAL A 367 18.30 2.05 -21.98
CA VAL A 367 18.05 2.22 -23.43
C VAL A 367 17.62 3.68 -23.60
N THR A 368 18.55 4.49 -24.13
CA THR A 368 18.43 5.90 -24.59
C THR A 368 18.06 7.01 -23.58
N PRO A 369 18.79 8.14 -23.55
CA PRO A 369 18.50 9.28 -22.68
C PRO A 369 17.48 10.24 -23.32
N GLY A 370 16.40 10.54 -22.61
CA GLY A 370 15.45 11.59 -22.93
C GLY A 370 14.81 12.11 -21.63
N ALA A 371 14.66 13.43 -21.53
CA ALA A 371 14.12 14.16 -20.38
C ALA A 371 12.70 13.71 -19.93
N GLU A 372 12.03 12.88 -20.71
CA GLU A 372 10.73 12.28 -20.39
C GLU A 372 10.82 11.35 -19.14
N ARG A 373 11.90 10.60 -18.93
CA ARG A 373 11.90 9.50 -17.95
C ARG A 373 11.77 9.91 -16.47
N SER A 374 12.13 11.15 -16.10
CA SER A 374 11.96 11.64 -14.72
C SER A 374 10.49 11.86 -14.36
N GLN A 375 9.69 12.35 -15.32
CA GLN A 375 8.23 12.44 -15.21
C GLN A 375 7.59 11.04 -15.16
N TRP A 376 8.09 10.10 -15.96
CA TRP A 376 7.59 8.72 -16.04
C TRP A 376 7.79 7.91 -14.75
N VAL A 377 8.90 8.09 -14.04
CA VAL A 377 9.14 7.40 -12.75
C VAL A 377 8.27 8.03 -11.65
N GLN A 378 7.99 9.33 -11.72
CA GLN A 378 7.08 10.02 -10.78
C GLN A 378 5.60 9.69 -11.01
N GLN A 379 5.17 9.45 -12.25
CA GLN A 379 3.78 9.13 -12.62
C GLN A 379 3.44 7.64 -12.46
N ARG A 380 4.44 6.78 -12.25
CA ARG A 380 4.26 5.34 -12.03
C ARG A 380 3.37 5.07 -10.80
N GLY A 381 2.13 4.64 -11.07
CA GLY A 381 1.16 4.31 -10.04
C GLY A 381 0.26 5.48 -9.59
N GLN A 382 0.39 6.67 -10.18
CA GLN A 382 -0.55 7.76 -9.86
C GLN A 382 -1.98 7.38 -10.28
N ASN A 383 -2.95 7.78 -9.46
CA ASN A 383 -4.36 7.59 -9.76
C ASN A 383 -4.94 8.83 -10.45
N THR A 384 -4.38 9.14 -11.60
CA THR A 384 -4.75 10.27 -12.47
C THR A 384 -4.85 9.79 -13.92
N GLU A 385 -5.30 10.68 -14.82
CA GLU A 385 -5.35 10.41 -16.26
C GLU A 385 -3.97 10.03 -16.82
N GLU A 386 -2.93 10.75 -16.42
CA GLU A 386 -1.54 10.48 -16.82
C GLU A 386 -1.06 9.12 -16.28
N GLY A 387 -1.49 8.76 -15.06
CA GLY A 387 -1.23 7.44 -14.49
C GLY A 387 -1.86 6.31 -15.31
N MET A 388 -3.06 6.51 -15.88
CA MET A 388 -3.73 5.57 -16.77
C MET A 388 -3.01 5.45 -18.12
N GLN A 389 -2.58 6.57 -18.70
CA GLN A 389 -1.76 6.59 -19.92
C GLN A 389 -0.44 5.84 -19.72
N CYS A 390 0.19 5.98 -18.54
CA CYS A 390 1.37 5.19 -18.19
C CYS A 390 1.07 3.67 -18.19
N VAL A 391 -0.15 3.25 -17.83
CA VAL A 391 -0.56 1.84 -17.96
C VAL A 391 -0.63 1.42 -19.42
N ASP A 392 -1.20 2.24 -20.29
CA ASP A 392 -1.28 1.95 -21.73
C ASP A 392 0.12 1.76 -22.34
N GLU A 393 1.06 2.63 -21.99
CA GLU A 393 2.46 2.55 -22.43
C GLU A 393 3.16 1.30 -21.87
N LEU A 394 2.89 0.94 -20.60
CA LEU A 394 3.42 -0.29 -20.01
C LEU A 394 2.89 -1.54 -20.71
N VAL A 395 1.61 -1.57 -21.05
CA VAL A 395 0.98 -2.69 -21.75
C VAL A 395 1.49 -2.80 -23.19
N GLY A 396 1.65 -1.66 -23.87
CA GLY A 396 2.26 -1.62 -25.21
C GLY A 396 3.72 -2.09 -25.23
N ARG A 397 4.48 -1.84 -24.16
CA ARG A 397 5.87 -2.27 -24.01
C ARG A 397 6.03 -3.70 -23.49
N TYR A 398 5.20 -4.10 -22.54
CA TYR A 398 5.24 -5.39 -21.84
C TYR A 398 3.88 -6.07 -22.01
N SER A 399 3.67 -6.66 -23.17
CA SER A 399 2.38 -7.26 -23.58
C SER A 399 1.86 -8.33 -22.62
N HIS A 400 2.74 -9.06 -21.93
CA HIS A 400 2.34 -10.18 -21.07
C HIS A 400 2.22 -9.81 -19.58
N SER A 401 3.33 -9.35 -19.00
CA SER A 401 3.47 -9.02 -17.58
C SER A 401 4.71 -8.18 -17.35
N CYS A 402 4.75 -7.42 -16.26
CA CYS A 402 5.96 -6.72 -15.81
C CYS A 402 6.12 -6.77 -14.30
N LEU A 403 7.36 -6.75 -13.84
CA LEU A 403 7.69 -6.50 -12.43
C LEU A 403 7.87 -5.00 -12.23
N TRP A 404 7.19 -4.46 -11.21
CA TRP A 404 7.50 -3.12 -10.68
C TRP A 404 7.69 -3.20 -9.18
N TRP A 405 8.37 -2.19 -8.63
CA TRP A 405 8.68 -2.10 -7.22
C TRP A 405 7.87 -0.98 -6.59
N PHE A 406 7.11 -1.31 -5.57
CA PHE A 406 6.42 -0.35 -4.75
C PHE A 406 7.31 0.02 -3.55
N GLY A 407 7.99 1.17 -3.66
CA GLY A 407 9.14 1.46 -2.81
C GLY A 407 10.27 0.43 -3.00
N PRO A 408 11.29 0.43 -2.13
CA PRO A 408 12.44 -0.47 -2.28
C PRO A 408 12.19 -1.91 -1.81
N TRP A 409 11.02 -2.22 -1.23
CA TRP A 409 10.79 -3.50 -0.55
C TRP A 409 9.67 -4.37 -1.11
N PHE A 410 8.71 -3.80 -1.85
CA PHE A 410 7.52 -4.54 -2.27
C PHE A 410 7.56 -4.83 -3.78
N PRO A 411 8.03 -6.01 -4.20
CA PRO A 411 7.90 -6.44 -5.58
C PRO A 411 6.43 -6.76 -5.86
N ILE A 412 5.90 -6.18 -6.95
CA ILE A 412 4.54 -6.45 -7.41
C ILE A 412 4.61 -6.92 -8.87
N LEU A 413 4.05 -8.09 -9.13
CA LEU A 413 3.97 -8.68 -10.46
C LEU A 413 2.66 -8.22 -11.11
N ARG A 414 2.76 -7.36 -12.13
CA ARG A 414 1.60 -6.86 -12.85
C ARG A 414 1.33 -7.71 -14.09
N LEU A 415 0.10 -8.19 -14.23
CA LEU A 415 -0.32 -9.13 -15.27
C LEU A 415 -1.31 -8.42 -16.23
N PHE A 416 -1.05 -8.51 -17.54
CA PHE A 416 -1.79 -7.78 -18.58
C PHE A 416 -2.37 -8.67 -19.69
N HIS A 417 -1.91 -9.92 -19.80
CA HIS A 417 -2.37 -10.84 -20.84
C HIS A 417 -3.28 -11.93 -20.26
N PRO A 418 -4.33 -12.37 -20.97
CA PRO A 418 -5.24 -13.40 -20.49
C PRO A 418 -4.52 -14.69 -20.06
N GLU A 419 -3.46 -15.09 -20.78
CA GLU A 419 -2.64 -16.25 -20.43
C GLU A 419 -1.82 -16.07 -19.14
N ALA A 420 -1.46 -14.84 -18.80
CA ALA A 420 -0.79 -14.49 -17.55
C ALA A 420 -1.77 -14.47 -16.37
N VAL A 421 -2.98 -13.98 -16.64
CA VAL A 421 -4.01 -13.74 -15.63
C VAL A 421 -4.75 -15.02 -15.25
N LYS A 422 -5.02 -15.88 -16.23
CA LYS A 422 -5.81 -17.12 -16.06
C LYS A 422 -5.27 -18.03 -14.95
N PRO A 423 -3.96 -18.33 -14.86
CA PRO A 423 -3.41 -19.16 -13.79
C PRO A 423 -3.48 -18.53 -12.40
N VAL A 424 -3.85 -17.25 -12.26
CA VAL A 424 -3.98 -16.61 -10.94
C VAL A 424 -5.45 -16.43 -10.56
N LEU A 425 -6.31 -16.04 -11.51
CA LEU A 425 -7.73 -15.82 -11.23
C LEU A 425 -8.53 -17.11 -11.10
N LEU A 426 -8.19 -18.16 -11.88
CA LEU A 426 -8.92 -19.43 -11.85
C LEU A 426 -8.43 -20.38 -10.74
N GLU A 427 -7.35 -20.02 -10.06
CA GLU A 427 -6.81 -20.82 -8.97
C GLU A 427 -7.71 -20.87 -7.73
N SER A 428 -7.45 -21.86 -6.89
CA SER A 428 -8.19 -22.02 -5.65
C SER A 428 -8.01 -20.82 -4.73
N VAL A 429 -9.03 -20.51 -3.93
CA VAL A 429 -9.00 -19.39 -2.98
C VAL A 429 -7.99 -19.56 -1.84
N ALA A 430 -7.47 -20.78 -1.65
CA ALA A 430 -6.39 -21.10 -0.72
C ALA A 430 -5.01 -20.79 -1.33
N ILE A 431 -4.86 -20.97 -2.64
CA ILE A 431 -3.61 -20.73 -3.38
C ILE A 431 -3.45 -19.26 -3.74
N ALA A 432 -4.50 -18.63 -4.24
CA ALA A 432 -4.52 -17.22 -4.63
C ALA A 432 -5.52 -16.42 -3.79
N PRO A 433 -5.28 -16.23 -2.48
CA PRO A 433 -6.07 -15.30 -1.67
C PRO A 433 -5.79 -13.85 -2.06
N LYS A 434 -6.67 -12.94 -1.63
CA LYS A 434 -6.41 -11.50 -1.72
C LYS A 434 -5.21 -11.12 -0.86
N ASP A 435 -4.40 -10.18 -1.35
CA ASP A 435 -3.23 -9.72 -0.59
C ASP A 435 -3.66 -8.87 0.61
N TYR A 436 -2.83 -8.81 1.64
CA TYR A 436 -3.07 -7.95 2.80
C TYR A 436 -2.56 -6.51 2.60
N LEU A 437 -1.66 -6.28 1.64
CA LEU A 437 -0.97 -5.00 1.47
C LEU A 437 -1.96 -3.88 1.10
N PHE A 438 -2.87 -4.15 0.16
CA PHE A 438 -3.87 -3.18 -0.30
C PHE A 438 -5.23 -3.40 0.35
N TYR A 439 -5.70 -4.65 0.43
CA TYR A 439 -7.00 -4.96 1.01
C TYR A 439 -7.04 -4.76 2.53
N GLY A 440 -5.90 -4.81 3.22
CA GLY A 440 -5.83 -4.54 4.66
C GLY A 440 -6.31 -3.13 5.04
N PHE A 441 -6.20 -2.15 4.14
CA PHE A 441 -6.67 -0.79 4.37
C PHE A 441 -8.20 -0.65 4.37
N LEU A 442 -8.90 -1.59 3.73
CA LEU A 442 -10.36 -1.62 3.67
C LEU A 442 -10.97 -2.29 4.90
N LYS A 443 -10.20 -3.11 5.64
CA LYS A 443 -10.71 -3.90 6.77
C LYS A 443 -11.40 -3.07 7.88
N PRO A 444 -10.91 -1.88 8.28
CA PRO A 444 -11.63 -1.07 9.27
C PRO A 444 -12.91 -0.43 8.73
N TRP A 445 -13.15 -0.45 7.42
CA TRP A 445 -14.38 0.04 6.79
C TRP A 445 -15.35 -1.11 6.50
N LEU A 446 -14.93 -2.16 5.80
CA LEU A 446 -15.82 -3.22 5.33
C LEU A 446 -15.86 -4.46 6.25
N GLY A 447 -15.07 -4.45 7.31
CA GLY A 447 -14.95 -5.61 8.20
C GLY A 447 -14.30 -6.81 7.51
N ASP A 448 -14.76 -8.01 7.86
CA ASP A 448 -14.28 -9.28 7.29
C ASP A 448 -15.37 -9.96 6.44
N GLY A 449 -16.05 -9.15 5.61
CA GLY A 449 -17.12 -9.60 4.69
C GLY A 449 -16.60 -10.29 3.42
N LEU A 450 -17.47 -10.56 2.45
CA LEU A 450 -17.19 -11.41 1.30
C LEU A 450 -16.01 -10.91 0.43
N LEU A 451 -15.79 -9.60 0.37
CA LEU A 451 -14.68 -9.01 -0.37
C LEU A 451 -13.33 -9.34 0.28
N LEU A 452 -13.23 -9.30 1.61
CA LEU A 452 -11.96 -9.30 2.34
C LEU A 452 -11.64 -10.64 3.02
N SER A 453 -12.68 -11.41 3.34
CA SER A 453 -12.56 -12.74 3.94
C SER A 453 -11.81 -13.72 3.04
N ASN A 454 -11.16 -14.71 3.66
CA ASN A 454 -10.39 -15.74 2.97
C ASN A 454 -10.64 -17.14 3.56
N GLY A 455 -10.16 -18.16 2.85
CA GLY A 455 -10.21 -19.54 3.33
C GLY A 455 -11.64 -20.06 3.56
N PRO A 456 -11.85 -20.93 4.56
CA PRO A 456 -13.15 -21.54 4.84
C PRO A 456 -14.28 -20.55 5.10
N LYS A 457 -13.98 -19.42 5.77
CA LYS A 457 -14.98 -18.37 6.05
C LYS A 457 -15.57 -17.81 4.76
N TRP A 458 -14.71 -17.46 3.80
CA TRP A 458 -15.18 -16.96 2.51
C TRP A 458 -16.01 -18.00 1.76
N VAL A 459 -15.58 -19.28 1.77
CA VAL A 459 -16.32 -20.35 1.09
C VAL A 459 -17.72 -20.50 1.69
N ARG A 460 -17.83 -20.48 3.02
CA ARG A 460 -19.10 -20.52 3.76
C ARG A 460 -19.99 -19.35 3.37
N HIS A 461 -19.49 -18.12 3.47
CA HIS A 461 -20.27 -16.91 3.17
C HIS A 461 -20.68 -16.86 1.69
N ARG A 462 -19.76 -17.17 0.76
CA ARG A 462 -20.06 -17.18 -0.68
C ARG A 462 -21.19 -18.15 -0.99
N ARG A 463 -21.16 -19.36 -0.40
CA ARG A 463 -22.19 -20.37 -0.60
C ARG A 463 -23.53 -19.92 -0.05
N MET A 464 -23.56 -19.32 1.14
CA MET A 464 -24.78 -18.82 1.78
C MET A 464 -25.43 -17.66 1.00
N LEU A 465 -24.63 -16.80 0.38
CA LEU A 465 -25.11 -15.57 -0.26
C LEU A 465 -25.40 -15.70 -1.76
N THR A 466 -24.79 -16.66 -2.45
CA THR A 466 -25.02 -16.86 -3.90
C THR A 466 -26.50 -17.02 -4.28
N PRO A 467 -27.35 -17.75 -3.52
CA PRO A 467 -28.78 -17.86 -3.83
C PRO A 467 -29.51 -16.52 -3.91
N ALA A 468 -29.04 -15.48 -3.22
CA ALA A 468 -29.66 -14.16 -3.25
C ALA A 468 -29.55 -13.44 -4.60
N PHE A 469 -28.65 -13.89 -5.46
CA PHE A 469 -28.41 -13.32 -6.79
C PHE A 469 -28.95 -14.21 -7.91
N HIS A 470 -29.80 -15.18 -7.57
CA HIS A 470 -30.52 -16.00 -8.53
C HIS A 470 -31.59 -15.16 -9.27
N PHE A 471 -31.87 -15.48 -10.53
CA PHE A 471 -32.79 -14.69 -11.36
C PHE A 471 -34.20 -14.59 -10.76
N ASP A 472 -34.66 -15.60 -10.03
CA ASP A 472 -35.98 -15.57 -9.36
C ASP A 472 -36.07 -14.48 -8.29
N ILE A 473 -34.94 -14.10 -7.67
CA ILE A 473 -34.85 -13.00 -6.70
C ILE A 473 -34.66 -11.66 -7.42
N LEU A 474 -33.93 -11.66 -8.54
CA LEU A 474 -33.65 -10.45 -9.32
C LEU A 474 -34.85 -9.96 -10.15
N LYS A 475 -35.72 -10.86 -10.63
CA LYS A 475 -36.92 -10.53 -11.41
C LYS A 475 -37.80 -9.47 -10.71
N PRO A 476 -38.17 -9.64 -9.42
CA PRO A 476 -38.90 -8.62 -8.68
C PRO A 476 -38.19 -7.26 -8.56
N TYR A 477 -36.85 -7.22 -8.61
CA TYR A 477 -36.09 -5.98 -8.54
C TYR A 477 -36.22 -5.11 -9.79
N MET A 478 -36.73 -5.65 -10.92
CA MET A 478 -37.01 -4.84 -12.12
C MET A 478 -37.92 -3.66 -11.79
N LYS A 479 -38.95 -3.87 -10.97
CA LYS A 479 -39.83 -2.80 -10.52
C LYS A 479 -39.08 -1.70 -9.76
N ILE A 480 -38.11 -2.09 -8.93
CA ILE A 480 -37.30 -1.14 -8.16
C ILE A 480 -36.38 -0.36 -9.10
N PHE A 481 -35.73 -1.01 -10.06
CA PHE A 481 -34.86 -0.34 -11.03
C PHE A 481 -35.61 0.68 -11.89
N ASN A 482 -36.80 0.31 -12.38
CA ASN A 482 -37.67 1.25 -13.11
C ASN A 482 -38.04 2.45 -12.23
N GLN A 483 -38.53 2.21 -11.00
CA GLN A 483 -38.93 3.28 -10.07
C GLN A 483 -37.78 4.21 -9.68
N SER A 484 -36.61 3.68 -9.34
CA SER A 484 -35.44 4.50 -9.00
C SER A 484 -34.96 5.31 -10.19
N THR A 485 -35.06 4.77 -11.41
CA THR A 485 -34.77 5.49 -12.65
C THR A 485 -35.78 6.59 -12.94
N ASP A 486 -37.07 6.35 -12.67
CA ASP A 486 -38.13 7.36 -12.84
C ASP A 486 -37.93 8.57 -11.93
N ILE A 487 -37.55 8.34 -10.67
CA ILE A 487 -37.21 9.41 -9.71
C ILE A 487 -36.05 10.26 -10.25
N MET A 488 -34.98 9.61 -10.72
CA MET A 488 -33.82 10.28 -11.30
C MET A 488 -34.22 11.12 -12.53
N HIS A 489 -35.00 10.55 -13.43
CA HIS A 489 -35.45 11.24 -14.64
C HIS A 489 -36.42 12.40 -14.36
N ALA A 490 -37.29 12.28 -13.36
CA ALA A 490 -38.15 13.37 -12.91
C ALA A 490 -37.32 14.54 -12.34
N LYS A 491 -36.25 14.24 -11.59
CA LYS A 491 -35.28 15.24 -11.14
C LYS A 491 -34.54 15.88 -12.32
N TRP A 492 -34.06 15.11 -13.28
CA TRP A 492 -33.37 15.65 -14.46
C TRP A 492 -34.27 16.59 -15.27
N ARG A 493 -35.54 16.24 -15.50
CA ARG A 493 -36.50 17.12 -16.18
C ARG A 493 -36.69 18.44 -15.43
N ARG A 494 -36.82 18.41 -14.11
CA ARG A 494 -36.92 19.64 -13.28
C ARG A 494 -35.67 20.50 -13.40
N LEU A 495 -34.48 19.90 -13.34
CA LEU A 495 -33.20 20.62 -13.46
C LEU A 495 -33.05 21.27 -14.84
N VAL A 496 -33.34 20.54 -15.91
CA VAL A 496 -33.31 21.07 -17.28
C VAL A 496 -34.33 22.21 -17.45
N ALA A 497 -35.56 22.05 -16.93
CA ALA A 497 -36.57 23.10 -16.97
C ALA A 497 -36.17 24.37 -16.18
N SER A 498 -35.37 24.20 -15.10
CA SER A 498 -34.80 25.33 -14.35
C SER A 498 -33.56 25.97 -14.98
N GLY A 499 -33.14 25.52 -16.17
CA GLY A 499 -32.00 26.07 -16.92
C GLY A 499 -30.67 25.34 -16.74
N SER A 500 -30.63 24.23 -15.98
CA SER A 500 -29.42 23.39 -15.88
C SER A 500 -29.38 22.38 -17.01
N THR A 501 -28.68 22.71 -18.10
CA THR A 501 -28.61 21.85 -19.30
C THR A 501 -27.51 20.79 -19.25
N SER A 502 -26.53 20.92 -18.34
CA SER A 502 -25.39 20.00 -18.16
C SER A 502 -25.38 19.47 -16.73
N LEU A 503 -25.30 18.14 -16.57
CA LEU A 503 -25.31 17.47 -15.26
C LEU A 503 -24.12 16.53 -15.13
N ASP A 504 -23.54 16.44 -13.92
CA ASP A 504 -22.54 15.43 -13.58
C ASP A 504 -23.20 14.05 -13.41
N MET A 505 -22.88 13.13 -14.32
CA MET A 505 -23.43 11.77 -14.34
C MET A 505 -23.03 10.97 -13.10
N PHE A 506 -21.80 11.14 -12.58
CA PHE A 506 -21.38 10.41 -11.39
C PHE A 506 -22.25 10.77 -10.18
N GLY A 507 -22.45 12.06 -9.92
CA GLY A 507 -23.29 12.52 -8.82
C GLY A 507 -24.74 12.03 -8.93
N GLN A 508 -25.36 12.12 -10.11
CA GLN A 508 -26.76 11.72 -10.28
C GLN A 508 -26.95 10.21 -10.20
N ILE A 509 -26.11 9.44 -10.90
CA ILE A 509 -26.26 7.99 -11.01
C ILE A 509 -25.84 7.31 -9.69
N SER A 510 -24.87 7.86 -8.94
CA SER A 510 -24.51 7.32 -7.62
C SER A 510 -25.67 7.38 -6.63
N LEU A 511 -26.46 8.47 -6.66
CA LEU A 511 -27.66 8.60 -5.82
C LEU A 511 -28.73 7.59 -6.24
N MET A 512 -28.96 7.43 -7.56
CA MET A 512 -29.94 6.47 -8.09
C MET A 512 -29.55 5.02 -7.76
N ALA A 513 -28.29 4.63 -8.00
CA ALA A 513 -27.80 3.29 -7.70
C ALA A 513 -27.84 2.99 -6.20
N LEU A 514 -27.52 3.97 -5.34
CA LEU A 514 -27.66 3.80 -3.89
C LEU A 514 -29.12 3.61 -3.47
N ASP A 515 -30.04 4.40 -4.01
CA ASP A 515 -31.47 4.30 -3.73
C ASP A 515 -32.04 2.95 -4.18
N SER A 516 -31.71 2.52 -5.41
CA SER A 516 -32.05 1.20 -5.94
C SER A 516 -31.50 0.06 -5.07
N LEU A 517 -30.22 0.12 -4.71
CA LEU A 517 -29.59 -0.89 -3.86
C LEU A 517 -30.22 -0.93 -2.47
N GLN A 518 -30.48 0.21 -1.84
CA GLN A 518 -31.11 0.27 -0.52
C GLN A 518 -32.52 -0.34 -0.52
N LYS A 519 -33.28 -0.12 -1.58
CA LYS A 519 -34.61 -0.73 -1.78
C LYS A 519 -34.52 -2.24 -2.00
N CYS A 520 -33.61 -2.71 -2.87
CA CYS A 520 -33.45 -4.12 -3.19
C CYS A 520 -32.86 -4.94 -2.02
N VAL A 521 -31.81 -4.41 -1.40
CA VAL A 521 -30.98 -5.14 -0.43
C VAL A 521 -31.55 -5.04 0.97
N PHE A 522 -32.07 -3.86 1.34
CA PHE A 522 -32.48 -3.59 2.72
C PHE A 522 -33.97 -3.28 2.88
N GLY A 523 -34.73 -3.21 1.79
CA GLY A 523 -36.13 -2.73 1.81
C GLY A 523 -36.24 -1.34 2.43
N TYR A 524 -35.20 -0.51 2.28
CA TYR A 524 -35.08 0.80 2.90
C TYR A 524 -35.20 1.89 1.84
N ASN A 525 -36.08 2.87 2.08
CA ASN A 525 -36.23 4.04 1.22
C ASN A 525 -35.63 5.27 1.93
N SER A 526 -34.47 5.72 1.45
CA SER A 526 -33.77 6.90 1.99
C SER A 526 -34.20 8.21 1.35
N ASN A 527 -34.87 8.17 0.19
CA ASN A 527 -35.09 9.32 -0.69
C ASN A 527 -33.79 10.08 -1.03
N CYS A 528 -32.63 9.42 -1.01
CA CYS A 528 -31.32 10.05 -1.20
C CYS A 528 -31.12 10.69 -2.59
N GLN A 529 -32.00 10.44 -3.55
CA GLN A 529 -31.97 11.14 -4.84
C GLN A 529 -32.38 12.61 -4.73
N GLU A 530 -33.24 12.96 -3.77
CA GLU A 530 -33.74 14.34 -3.57
C GLU A 530 -32.97 15.07 -2.47
N THR A 531 -32.51 14.36 -1.44
CA THR A 531 -31.81 14.94 -0.28
C THR A 531 -30.33 14.59 -0.27
N PRO A 532 -29.45 15.51 0.18
CA PRO A 532 -28.04 15.20 0.38
C PRO A 532 -27.87 13.98 1.30
N SER A 533 -26.97 13.08 0.93
CA SER A 533 -26.69 11.86 1.69
C SER A 533 -25.29 11.91 2.30
N ASP A 534 -25.23 11.98 3.63
CA ASP A 534 -23.97 11.88 4.38
C ASP A 534 -23.24 10.56 4.10
N TYR A 535 -23.99 9.51 3.78
CA TYR A 535 -23.45 8.20 3.40
C TYR A 535 -22.57 8.30 2.14
N ILE A 536 -23.07 8.91 1.05
CA ILE A 536 -22.31 9.03 -0.20
C ILE A 536 -21.06 9.89 -0.01
N ALA A 537 -21.18 11.00 0.72
CA ALA A 537 -20.03 11.85 1.03
C ALA A 537 -18.96 11.05 1.81
N ALA A 538 -19.36 10.24 2.78
CA ALA A 538 -18.46 9.37 3.52
C ALA A 538 -17.81 8.29 2.63
N ILE A 539 -18.54 7.66 1.70
CA ILE A 539 -18.00 6.67 0.76
C ILE A 539 -16.95 7.27 -0.18
N LEU A 540 -17.22 8.47 -0.71
CA LEU A 540 -16.26 9.22 -1.53
C LEU A 540 -14.99 9.54 -0.74
N GLU A 541 -15.14 10.01 0.50
CA GLU A 541 -14.02 10.31 1.38
C GLU A 541 -13.21 9.05 1.73
N LEU A 542 -13.87 7.95 2.10
CA LEU A 542 -13.23 6.66 2.38
C LEU A 542 -12.42 6.15 1.18
N SER A 543 -13.01 6.18 -0.01
CA SER A 543 -12.35 5.73 -1.25
C SER A 543 -11.10 6.55 -1.54
N SER A 544 -11.21 7.88 -1.45
CA SER A 544 -10.07 8.79 -1.68
C SER A 544 -8.96 8.61 -0.63
N LEU A 545 -9.33 8.43 0.65
CA LEU A 545 -8.36 8.23 1.74
C LEU A 545 -7.65 6.88 1.64
N VAL A 546 -8.35 5.80 1.27
CA VAL A 546 -7.72 4.48 1.02
C VAL A 546 -6.70 4.58 -0.10
N VAL A 547 -7.08 5.21 -1.21
CA VAL A 547 -6.18 5.37 -2.35
C VAL A 547 -5.00 6.28 -2.02
N ARG A 548 -5.22 7.37 -1.27
CA ARG A 548 -4.13 8.22 -0.78
C ARG A 548 -3.17 7.45 0.12
N ARG A 549 -3.69 6.56 0.97
CA ARG A 549 -2.90 5.70 1.85
C ARG A 549 -2.05 4.72 1.06
N GLN A 550 -2.53 4.20 -0.07
CA GLN A 550 -1.74 3.33 -0.95
C GLN A 550 -0.42 3.98 -1.34
N HIS A 551 -0.40 5.28 -1.67
CA HIS A 551 0.79 6.01 -2.11
C HIS A 551 1.71 6.52 -0.99
N ARG A 552 1.26 6.44 0.27
CA ARG A 552 2.00 6.97 1.43
C ARG A 552 2.56 5.82 2.28
N LEU A 553 3.71 5.29 1.88
CA LEU A 553 4.39 4.16 2.55
C LEU A 553 4.49 4.32 4.08
N LEU A 554 4.81 5.51 4.58
CA LEU A 554 4.89 5.79 6.02
C LEU A 554 3.55 5.60 6.75
N LEU A 555 2.43 5.77 6.04
CA LEU A 555 1.08 5.61 6.54
C LEU A 555 0.52 4.18 6.32
N HIS A 556 1.32 3.24 5.81
CA HIS A 556 0.91 1.83 5.76
C HIS A 556 0.83 1.25 7.18
N CYS A 557 1.68 1.71 8.10
CA CYS A 557 1.57 1.36 9.53
C CYS A 557 0.27 1.92 10.13
N ASP A 558 -0.63 1.03 10.55
CA ASP A 558 -1.94 1.39 11.12
C ASP A 558 -1.84 2.34 12.32
N PHE A 559 -0.79 2.20 13.13
CA PHE A 559 -0.58 3.09 14.27
C PHE A 559 -0.33 4.52 13.82
N LEU A 560 0.59 4.73 12.87
CA LEU A 560 0.91 6.05 12.34
C LEU A 560 -0.27 6.63 11.57
N TYR A 561 -0.97 5.81 10.77
CA TYR A 561 -2.15 6.26 10.05
C TYR A 561 -3.22 6.80 10.99
N ARG A 562 -3.55 6.06 12.07
CA ARG A 562 -4.56 6.48 13.05
C ARG A 562 -4.25 7.79 13.77
N LEU A 563 -2.97 8.20 13.84
CA LEU A 563 -2.54 9.48 14.42
C LEU A 563 -2.56 10.62 13.40
N SER A 564 -2.44 10.31 12.11
CA SER A 564 -2.47 11.29 11.03
C SER A 564 -3.86 11.93 10.84
N PRO A 565 -3.93 13.16 10.27
CA PRO A 565 -5.21 13.77 9.91
C PRO A 565 -6.06 12.91 8.97
N ASP A 566 -5.42 12.26 7.98
CA ASP A 566 -6.10 11.34 7.06
C ASP A 566 -6.74 10.16 7.80
N GLY A 567 -6.06 9.56 8.78
CA GLY A 567 -6.63 8.45 9.55
C GLY A 567 -7.68 8.86 10.57
N GLN A 568 -7.69 10.11 11.03
CA GLN A 568 -8.78 10.65 11.85
C GLN A 568 -10.05 10.85 11.00
N ARG A 569 -9.91 11.45 9.81
CA ARG A 569 -10.99 11.59 8.83
C ARG A 569 -11.53 10.23 8.38
N PHE A 570 -10.64 9.28 8.10
CA PHE A 570 -11.02 7.92 7.74
C PHE A 570 -11.88 7.26 8.82
N ARG A 571 -11.49 7.40 10.10
CA ARG A 571 -12.29 6.88 11.21
C ARG A 571 -13.67 7.54 11.29
N HIS A 572 -13.73 8.86 11.16
CA HIS A 572 -15.01 9.57 11.19
C HIS A 572 -15.94 9.12 10.05
N ALA A 573 -15.41 8.95 8.85
CA ALA A 573 -16.17 8.45 7.71
C ALA A 573 -16.62 6.99 7.92
N CYS A 574 -15.76 6.13 8.49
CA CYS A 574 -16.14 4.77 8.94
C CYS A 574 -17.32 4.82 9.92
N ASP A 575 -17.26 5.67 10.94
CA ASP A 575 -18.32 5.78 11.95
C ASP A 575 -19.67 6.18 11.32
N THR A 576 -19.65 7.01 10.27
CA THR A 576 -20.86 7.41 9.53
C THR A 576 -21.47 6.25 8.75
N VAL A 577 -20.65 5.49 8.00
CA VAL A 577 -21.16 4.35 7.21
C VAL A 577 -21.60 3.19 8.09
N HIS A 578 -20.87 2.91 9.18
CA HIS A 578 -21.21 1.87 10.16
C HIS A 578 -22.49 2.17 10.92
N ARG A 579 -22.73 3.45 11.26
CA ARG A 579 -23.99 3.85 11.90
C ARG A 579 -25.17 3.59 10.98
N PHE A 580 -25.03 3.92 9.70
CA PHE A 580 -26.07 3.67 8.71
C PHE A 580 -26.40 2.17 8.60
N THR A 581 -25.39 1.32 8.43
CA THR A 581 -25.60 -0.13 8.29
C THR A 581 -26.11 -0.77 9.57
N ALA A 582 -25.58 -0.38 10.73
CA ALA A 582 -26.06 -0.84 12.03
C ALA A 582 -27.55 -0.50 12.26
N ASP A 583 -27.98 0.73 11.93
CA ASP A 583 -29.38 1.14 12.06
C ASP A 583 -30.31 0.28 11.19
N VAL A 584 -29.89 -0.02 9.96
CA VAL A 584 -30.65 -0.84 9.02
C VAL A 584 -30.76 -2.29 9.53
N VAL A 585 -29.64 -2.88 9.96
CA VAL A 585 -29.58 -4.25 10.50
C VAL A 585 -30.44 -4.35 11.78
N GLN A 586 -30.30 -3.41 12.71
CA GLN A 586 -31.01 -3.41 13.98
C GLN A 586 -32.52 -3.30 13.81
N ARG A 587 -33.00 -2.41 12.94
CA ARG A 587 -34.44 -2.30 12.61
C ARG A 587 -35.00 -3.61 12.08
N ARG A 588 -34.20 -4.33 11.28
CA ARG A 588 -34.60 -5.59 10.69
C ARG A 588 -34.67 -6.73 11.70
N HIS A 589 -33.69 -6.84 12.58
CA HIS A 589 -33.75 -7.76 13.72
C HIS A 589 -34.97 -7.51 14.60
N GLN A 590 -35.28 -6.25 14.92
CA GLN A 590 -36.46 -5.91 15.71
C GLN A 590 -37.77 -6.35 15.03
N ALA A 591 -37.87 -6.17 13.70
CA ALA A 591 -39.03 -6.60 12.94
C ALA A 591 -39.16 -8.14 12.93
N LEU A 592 -38.06 -8.85 12.71
CA LEU A 592 -38.00 -10.32 12.71
C LEU A 592 -38.39 -10.90 14.08
N SER A 593 -37.85 -10.34 15.17
CA SER A 593 -38.12 -10.78 16.54
C SER A 593 -39.57 -10.56 16.97
N ARG A 594 -40.25 -9.53 16.42
CA ARG A 594 -41.67 -9.25 16.73
C ARG A 594 -42.63 -10.21 16.03
N LEU A 595 -42.36 -10.57 14.77
CA LEU A 595 -43.24 -11.43 13.96
C LEU A 595 -42.96 -12.93 14.17
N GLY A 596 -41.72 -13.30 14.51
CA GLY A 596 -41.27 -14.68 14.54
C GLY A 596 -40.90 -15.20 13.14
N ARG A 597 -39.90 -16.10 13.08
CA ARG A 597 -39.23 -16.53 11.83
C ARG A 597 -40.20 -17.14 10.80
N GLU A 598 -41.15 -17.95 11.25
CA GLU A 598 -42.14 -18.60 10.36
C GLU A 598 -43.19 -17.63 9.81
N ALA A 599 -43.71 -16.73 10.64
CA ALA A 599 -44.67 -15.73 10.19
C ALA A 599 -44.02 -14.69 9.28
N TRP A 600 -42.73 -14.37 9.50
CA TRP A 600 -41.94 -13.53 8.62
C TRP A 600 -41.79 -14.14 7.22
N LEU A 601 -41.37 -15.40 7.13
CA LEU A 601 -41.26 -16.12 5.85
C LEU A 601 -42.61 -16.20 5.12
N LYS A 602 -43.71 -16.48 5.85
CA LYS A 602 -45.06 -16.45 5.28
C LYS A 602 -45.47 -15.05 4.81
N SER A 603 -45.09 -14.00 5.54
CA SER A 603 -45.37 -12.61 5.13
C SER A 603 -44.64 -12.17 3.86
N LYS A 604 -43.59 -12.92 3.48
CA LYS A 604 -42.75 -12.68 2.31
C LYS A 604 -43.06 -13.64 1.13
N GLN A 605 -43.96 -14.62 1.30
CA GLN A 605 -44.42 -15.44 0.18
C GLN A 605 -45.13 -14.58 -0.87
N GLY A 606 -44.62 -14.59 -2.10
CA GLY A 606 -45.13 -13.81 -3.22
C GLY A 606 -44.67 -12.33 -3.26
N ARG A 607 -43.68 -11.93 -2.44
CA ARG A 607 -43.09 -10.59 -2.43
C ARG A 607 -41.58 -10.64 -2.69
N THR A 608 -40.99 -9.48 -2.98
CA THR A 608 -39.52 -9.31 -3.03
C THR A 608 -38.90 -9.80 -1.71
N VAL A 609 -38.01 -10.78 -1.79
CA VAL A 609 -37.16 -11.14 -0.65
C VAL A 609 -35.98 -10.18 -0.65
N ASP A 610 -35.81 -9.46 0.44
CA ASP A 610 -34.74 -8.48 0.57
C ASP A 610 -33.44 -9.21 0.94
N PHE A 611 -32.30 -8.79 0.41
CA PHE A 611 -31.00 -9.44 0.67
C PHE A 611 -30.67 -9.55 2.17
N ILE A 612 -31.01 -8.53 2.96
CA ILE A 612 -30.82 -8.58 4.41
C ILE A 612 -31.66 -9.68 5.06
N ASP A 613 -32.85 -9.99 4.52
CA ASP A 613 -33.66 -11.09 5.01
C ASP A 613 -32.95 -12.42 4.72
N ILE A 614 -32.25 -12.53 3.59
CA ILE A 614 -31.40 -13.68 3.27
C ILE A 614 -30.21 -13.77 4.23
N LEU A 615 -29.50 -12.67 4.50
CA LEU A 615 -28.41 -12.64 5.49
C LEU A 615 -28.86 -13.11 6.87
N LEU A 616 -30.02 -12.63 7.34
CA LEU A 616 -30.57 -12.94 8.66
C LEU A 616 -31.12 -14.36 8.78
N LEU A 617 -31.56 -14.94 7.65
CA LEU A 617 -32.19 -16.26 7.61
C LEU A 617 -31.24 -17.36 7.11
N ALA A 618 -30.10 -16.98 6.52
CA ALA A 618 -29.14 -17.91 5.97
C ALA A 618 -28.55 -18.78 7.08
N LYS A 619 -28.62 -20.08 6.84
CA LYS A 619 -27.98 -21.11 7.66
C LYS A 619 -26.92 -21.80 6.83
N ASP A 620 -25.82 -22.18 7.46
CA ASP A 620 -24.84 -23.06 6.84
C ASP A 620 -25.29 -24.54 6.88
N GLU A 621 -24.42 -25.44 6.41
CA GLU A 621 -24.69 -26.88 6.39
C GLU A 621 -24.91 -27.48 7.78
N ASP A 622 -24.36 -26.86 8.82
CA ASP A 622 -24.48 -27.26 10.22
C ASP A 622 -25.68 -26.57 10.91
N GLY A 623 -26.47 -25.80 10.17
CA GLY A 623 -27.65 -25.08 10.66
C GLY A 623 -27.35 -23.81 11.46
N GLN A 624 -26.09 -23.34 11.45
CA GLN A 624 -25.64 -22.14 12.18
C GLN A 624 -25.93 -20.88 11.38
N ASP A 625 -26.38 -19.84 12.09
CA ASP A 625 -26.61 -18.51 11.53
C ASP A 625 -25.26 -17.73 11.43
N LEU A 626 -25.26 -16.59 10.74
CA LEU A 626 -24.13 -15.64 10.75
C LEU A 626 -24.09 -14.87 12.08
N SER A 627 -22.90 -14.47 12.54
CA SER A 627 -22.79 -13.59 13.72
C SER A 627 -23.20 -12.16 13.37
N ASP A 628 -23.57 -11.37 14.37
CA ASP A 628 -23.95 -9.95 14.17
C ASP A 628 -22.79 -9.15 13.53
N GLU A 629 -21.54 -9.45 13.90
CA GLU A 629 -20.37 -8.83 13.27
C GLU A 629 -20.20 -9.22 11.80
N ASP A 630 -20.47 -10.49 11.45
CA ASP A 630 -20.42 -10.96 10.08
C ASP A 630 -21.56 -10.35 9.25
N ILE A 631 -22.76 -10.25 9.80
CA ILE A 631 -23.91 -9.59 9.15
C ILE A 631 -23.59 -8.12 8.87
N ALA A 632 -23.02 -7.40 9.85
CA ALA A 632 -22.62 -6.00 9.66
C ALA A 632 -21.53 -5.86 8.59
N ALA A 633 -20.50 -6.70 8.62
CA ALA A 633 -19.42 -6.68 7.63
C ALA A 633 -19.92 -6.99 6.21
N GLU A 634 -20.84 -7.94 6.06
CA GLU A 634 -21.48 -8.19 4.77
C GLU A 634 -22.36 -7.01 4.36
N ALA A 635 -23.16 -6.44 5.25
CA ALA A 635 -23.98 -5.26 4.92
C ALA A 635 -23.14 -4.07 4.43
N ASP A 636 -22.02 -3.77 5.10
CA ASP A 636 -21.06 -2.74 4.65
C ASP A 636 -20.44 -3.08 3.30
N THR A 637 -20.04 -4.34 3.11
CA THR A 637 -19.45 -4.83 1.85
C THR A 637 -20.43 -4.67 0.68
N PHE A 638 -21.65 -5.19 0.81
CA PHE A 638 -22.66 -5.14 -0.26
C PHE A 638 -23.14 -3.72 -0.52
N MET A 639 -23.27 -2.88 0.51
CA MET A 639 -23.65 -1.48 0.32
C MET A 639 -22.61 -0.73 -0.50
N PHE A 640 -21.32 -0.89 -0.21
CA PHE A 640 -20.27 -0.25 -1.01
C PHE A 640 -20.20 -0.83 -2.43
N GLU A 641 -20.05 -2.15 -2.55
CA GLU A 641 -19.80 -2.81 -3.84
C GLU A 641 -20.97 -2.72 -4.82
N GLY A 642 -22.20 -2.71 -4.30
CA GLY A 642 -23.42 -2.79 -5.12
C GLY A 642 -23.84 -1.50 -5.81
N HIS A 643 -23.46 -0.33 -5.31
CA HIS A 643 -23.90 0.96 -5.90
C HIS A 643 -22.77 1.67 -6.65
N ASP A 644 -21.58 1.75 -6.05
CA ASP A 644 -20.51 2.62 -6.54
C ASP A 644 -19.94 2.08 -7.86
N THR A 645 -19.81 0.74 -7.96
CA THR A 645 -19.36 0.06 -9.18
C THR A 645 -20.35 0.22 -10.33
N THR A 646 -21.66 0.07 -10.08
CA THR A 646 -22.69 0.26 -11.11
C THR A 646 -22.80 1.72 -11.53
N ALA A 647 -22.67 2.66 -10.59
CA ALA A 647 -22.67 4.09 -10.88
C ALA A 647 -21.51 4.49 -11.81
N SER A 648 -20.32 3.95 -11.57
CA SER A 648 -19.17 4.10 -12.47
C SER A 648 -19.46 3.52 -13.85
N GLY A 649 -19.92 2.27 -13.91
CA GLY A 649 -20.23 1.59 -15.17
C GLY A 649 -21.23 2.37 -16.03
N LEU A 650 -22.38 2.75 -15.46
CA LEU A 650 -23.40 3.53 -16.15
C LEU A 650 -22.91 4.91 -16.58
N SER A 651 -22.19 5.63 -15.71
CA SER A 651 -21.65 6.95 -16.06
C SER A 651 -20.78 6.87 -17.31
N TRP A 652 -19.87 5.90 -17.38
CA TRP A 652 -19.02 5.68 -18.55
C TRP A 652 -19.79 5.17 -19.77
N VAL A 653 -20.84 4.37 -19.60
CA VAL A 653 -21.73 3.97 -20.71
C VAL A 653 -22.40 5.20 -21.34
N LEU A 654 -23.00 6.07 -20.53
CA LEU A 654 -23.67 7.27 -21.00
C LEU A 654 -22.68 8.24 -21.65
N TYR A 655 -21.47 8.38 -21.10
CA TYR A 655 -20.40 9.16 -21.71
C TYR A 655 -20.00 8.63 -23.10
N ASN A 656 -19.74 7.33 -23.23
CA ASN A 656 -19.32 6.78 -24.54
C ASN A 656 -20.43 6.94 -25.58
N LEU A 657 -21.70 6.76 -25.20
CA LEU A 657 -22.83 6.99 -26.12
C LEU A 657 -23.06 8.46 -26.44
N ALA A 658 -22.75 9.37 -25.52
CA ALA A 658 -22.77 10.81 -25.80
C ALA A 658 -21.67 11.23 -26.80
N CYS A 659 -20.52 10.54 -26.78
CA CYS A 659 -19.44 10.71 -27.75
C CYS A 659 -19.72 10.05 -29.12
N HIS A 660 -20.68 9.11 -29.20
CA HIS A 660 -20.99 8.35 -30.41
C HIS A 660 -22.50 8.38 -30.72
N PRO A 661 -23.02 9.51 -31.25
CA PRO A 661 -24.45 9.69 -31.51
C PRO A 661 -25.06 8.60 -32.41
N GLU A 662 -24.29 8.04 -33.33
CA GLU A 662 -24.70 6.95 -34.23
C GLU A 662 -25.02 5.66 -33.46
N TYR A 663 -24.23 5.32 -32.44
CA TYR A 663 -24.52 4.18 -31.57
C TYR A 663 -25.63 4.51 -30.58
N GLN A 664 -25.72 5.77 -30.13
CA GLN A 664 -26.82 6.22 -29.27
C GLN A 664 -28.18 6.09 -29.96
N GLU A 665 -28.31 6.54 -31.22
CA GLU A 665 -29.57 6.42 -31.97
C GLU A 665 -29.89 4.96 -32.27
N ARG A 666 -28.91 4.13 -32.65
CA ARG A 666 -29.17 2.70 -32.89
C ARG A 666 -29.63 1.96 -31.63
N CYS A 667 -29.04 2.25 -30.46
CA CYS A 667 -29.57 1.76 -29.18
C CYS A 667 -31.00 2.26 -28.95
N ARG A 668 -31.27 3.55 -29.22
CA ARG A 668 -32.60 4.14 -29.06
C ARG A 668 -33.65 3.49 -29.97
N GLU A 669 -33.31 3.17 -31.23
CA GLU A 669 -34.18 2.43 -32.15
C GLU A 669 -34.48 1.02 -31.63
N GLU A 670 -33.47 0.28 -31.18
CA GLU A 670 -33.65 -1.04 -30.55
C GLU A 670 -34.60 -0.96 -29.35
N ILE A 671 -34.45 0.05 -28.49
CA ILE A 671 -35.30 0.25 -27.31
C ILE A 671 -36.72 0.68 -27.71
N LYS A 672 -36.88 1.56 -28.71
CA LYS A 672 -38.20 1.98 -29.22
C LYS A 672 -38.97 0.79 -29.79
N ASP A 673 -38.30 -0.09 -30.52
CA ASP A 673 -38.91 -1.30 -31.07
C ASP A 673 -39.33 -2.27 -29.98
N LEU A 674 -38.49 -2.47 -28.96
CA LEU A 674 -38.82 -3.25 -27.76
C LEU A 674 -40.06 -2.71 -27.03
N MET A 675 -40.22 -1.39 -26.99
CA MET A 675 -41.30 -0.70 -26.25
C MET A 675 -42.58 -0.48 -27.06
N ARG A 676 -42.58 -0.79 -28.36
CA ARG A 676 -43.66 -0.41 -29.30
C ARG A 676 -45.04 -0.90 -28.88
N ASP A 677 -45.12 -2.15 -28.43
CA ASP A 677 -46.38 -2.83 -28.13
C ASP A 677 -46.71 -2.86 -26.62
N LYS A 678 -45.94 -2.13 -25.79
CA LYS A 678 -46.12 -2.10 -24.34
C LYS A 678 -47.06 -0.98 -23.87
N GLU A 679 -47.96 -1.33 -22.97
CA GLU A 679 -48.89 -0.38 -22.33
C GLU A 679 -48.15 0.55 -21.35
N SER A 680 -47.14 0.05 -20.64
CA SER A 680 -46.27 0.82 -19.73
C SER A 680 -44.88 1.05 -20.33
N GLU A 681 -44.21 2.13 -19.91
CA GLU A 681 -42.77 2.35 -20.17
C GLU A 681 -41.92 1.64 -19.09
N GLU A 682 -42.30 0.44 -18.67
CA GLU A 682 -41.54 -0.37 -17.71
C GLU A 682 -40.76 -1.46 -18.44
N VAL A 683 -39.47 -1.59 -18.13
CA VAL A 683 -38.61 -2.68 -18.59
C VAL A 683 -38.82 -3.90 -17.69
N GLU A 684 -39.16 -5.03 -18.29
CA GLU A 684 -39.35 -6.32 -17.63
C GLU A 684 -38.10 -7.20 -17.75
N TRP A 685 -38.03 -8.29 -16.99
CA TRP A 685 -36.85 -9.16 -16.97
C TRP A 685 -36.59 -9.82 -18.34
N GLU A 686 -37.66 -10.25 -19.01
CA GLU A 686 -37.61 -10.93 -20.30
C GLU A 686 -37.10 -10.00 -21.41
N ASP A 687 -37.31 -8.69 -21.28
CA ASP A 687 -36.83 -7.67 -22.22
C ASP A 687 -35.31 -7.55 -22.26
N LEU A 688 -34.63 -7.82 -21.13
CA LEU A 688 -33.18 -7.66 -21.01
C LEU A 688 -32.41 -8.52 -22.02
N SER A 689 -33.00 -9.62 -22.48
CA SER A 689 -32.46 -10.51 -23.52
C SER A 689 -32.64 -9.97 -24.94
N GLN A 690 -33.58 -9.05 -25.15
CA GLN A 690 -33.97 -8.47 -26.43
C GLN A 690 -33.26 -7.13 -26.72
N MET A 691 -32.18 -6.84 -25.99
CA MET A 691 -31.35 -5.64 -26.17
C MET A 691 -29.90 -5.98 -26.57
N PRO A 692 -29.66 -6.77 -27.64
CA PRO A 692 -28.33 -7.24 -28.00
C PRO A 692 -27.35 -6.10 -28.30
N PHE A 693 -27.75 -5.07 -29.06
CA PHE A 693 -26.89 -3.96 -29.43
C PHE A 693 -26.57 -3.07 -28.24
N SER A 694 -27.57 -2.71 -27.44
CA SER A 694 -27.34 -1.97 -26.19
C SER A 694 -26.42 -2.74 -25.23
N THR A 695 -26.53 -4.08 -25.18
CA THR A 695 -25.63 -4.93 -24.40
C THR A 695 -24.19 -4.86 -24.91
N MET A 696 -23.98 -4.80 -26.22
CA MET A 696 -22.66 -4.64 -26.82
C MET A 696 -22.05 -3.26 -26.47
N CYS A 697 -22.84 -2.19 -26.52
CA CYS A 697 -22.41 -0.86 -26.08
C CYS A 697 -22.04 -0.81 -24.59
N ILE A 698 -22.80 -1.52 -23.73
CA ILE A 698 -22.44 -1.67 -22.32
C ILE A 698 -21.09 -2.38 -22.19
N LYS A 699 -20.91 -3.52 -22.86
CA LYS A 699 -19.66 -4.29 -22.78
C LYS A 699 -18.45 -3.51 -23.27
N GLU A 700 -18.57 -2.78 -24.38
CA GLU A 700 -17.48 -1.95 -24.90
C GLU A 700 -17.14 -0.78 -23.99
N SER A 701 -18.16 -0.18 -23.36
CA SER A 701 -17.94 0.84 -22.33
C SER A 701 -17.19 0.27 -21.13
N LEU A 702 -17.56 -0.91 -20.65
CA LEU A 702 -16.88 -1.59 -19.54
C LEU A 702 -15.48 -2.12 -19.92
N ARG A 703 -15.19 -2.30 -21.22
CA ARG A 703 -13.85 -2.63 -21.71
C ARG A 703 -12.94 -1.41 -21.63
N LEU A 704 -13.39 -0.26 -22.16
CA LEU A 704 -12.60 0.97 -22.17
C LEU A 704 -12.51 1.63 -20.78
N HIS A 705 -13.59 1.54 -20.01
CA HIS A 705 -13.71 2.18 -18.71
C HIS A 705 -14.21 1.16 -17.67
N PRO A 706 -13.39 0.14 -17.34
CA PRO A 706 -13.79 -0.87 -16.36
C PRO A 706 -13.96 -0.20 -14.99
N PRO A 707 -15.12 -0.39 -14.31
CA PRO A 707 -15.35 0.19 -12.99
C PRO A 707 -14.26 -0.15 -11.99
N VAL A 708 -13.72 -1.37 -12.03
CA VAL A 708 -12.55 -1.77 -11.25
C VAL A 708 -11.36 -1.97 -12.20
N THR A 709 -10.32 -1.15 -12.06
CA THR A 709 -9.18 -1.13 -13.01
C THR A 709 -8.16 -2.24 -12.75
N ALA A 710 -8.05 -2.71 -11.51
CA ALA A 710 -7.15 -3.79 -11.12
C ALA A 710 -7.61 -4.51 -9.85
N VAL A 711 -7.22 -5.78 -9.72
CA VAL A 711 -7.40 -6.58 -8.50
C VAL A 711 -6.11 -7.31 -8.18
N SER A 712 -5.85 -7.60 -6.90
CA SER A 712 -4.58 -8.20 -6.47
C SER A 712 -4.76 -9.49 -5.70
N ARG A 713 -3.75 -10.35 -5.78
CA ARG A 713 -3.64 -11.65 -5.09
C ARG A 713 -2.25 -11.79 -4.49
N ARG A 714 -2.11 -12.58 -3.43
CA ARG A 714 -0.81 -12.98 -2.89
C ARG A 714 -0.73 -14.48 -2.86
N CYS A 715 -0.04 -15.06 -3.84
CA CYS A 715 0.00 -16.50 -4.03
C CYS A 715 0.72 -17.18 -2.85
N THR A 716 0.13 -18.25 -2.31
CA THR A 716 0.69 -19.04 -1.20
C THR A 716 1.62 -20.16 -1.68
N GLU A 717 1.65 -20.37 -3.00
CA GLU A 717 2.46 -21.35 -3.73
C GLU A 717 2.99 -20.72 -5.02
N ASP A 718 3.98 -21.37 -5.64
CA ASP A 718 4.51 -20.99 -6.95
C ASP A 718 3.48 -21.29 -8.04
N ILE A 719 3.18 -20.32 -8.89
CA ILE A 719 2.24 -20.50 -10.01
C ILE A 719 3.02 -20.54 -11.32
N LYS A 720 2.90 -21.64 -12.06
CA LYS A 720 3.52 -21.80 -13.39
C LYS A 720 2.67 -21.09 -14.44
N LEU A 721 3.31 -20.25 -15.25
CA LEU A 721 2.69 -19.60 -16.40
C LEU A 721 2.84 -20.47 -17.67
N PRO A 722 1.97 -20.30 -18.68
CA PRO A 722 2.01 -21.09 -19.91
C PRO A 722 3.32 -20.97 -20.71
N ASP A 723 4.03 -19.86 -20.55
CA ASP A 723 5.30 -19.58 -21.22
C ASP A 723 6.54 -20.12 -20.48
N GLY A 724 6.33 -20.93 -19.43
CA GLY A 724 7.40 -21.54 -18.63
C GLY A 724 7.94 -20.65 -17.51
N ARG A 725 7.51 -19.39 -17.40
CA ARG A 725 7.85 -18.53 -16.24
C ARG A 725 7.10 -18.99 -14.99
N VAL A 726 7.63 -18.62 -13.83
CA VAL A 726 7.02 -18.92 -12.53
C VAL A 726 6.76 -17.62 -11.78
N LEU A 727 5.53 -17.47 -11.27
CA LEU A 727 5.18 -16.46 -10.28
C LEU A 727 5.55 -17.01 -8.90
N PRO A 728 6.57 -16.47 -8.21
CA PRO A 728 7.03 -17.07 -6.97
C PRO A 728 6.06 -16.81 -5.83
N LYS A 729 5.91 -17.81 -4.96
CA LYS A 729 5.18 -17.76 -3.70
C LYS A 729 5.48 -16.48 -2.91
N GLY A 730 4.45 -15.91 -2.31
CA GLY A 730 4.55 -14.78 -1.40
C GLY A 730 4.56 -13.41 -2.07
N ASN A 731 4.71 -13.34 -3.40
CA ASN A 731 4.64 -12.09 -4.17
C ASN A 731 3.19 -11.64 -4.38
N VAL A 732 3.00 -10.32 -4.43
CA VAL A 732 1.72 -9.73 -4.80
C VAL A 732 1.61 -9.72 -6.32
N CYS A 733 0.61 -10.42 -6.84
CA CYS A 733 0.22 -10.41 -8.24
C CYS A 733 -0.93 -9.42 -8.44
N LEU A 734 -0.70 -8.35 -9.19
CA LEU A 734 -1.70 -7.35 -9.56
C LEU A 734 -2.23 -7.67 -10.96
N ILE A 735 -3.47 -8.13 -11.03
CA ILE A 735 -4.20 -8.39 -12.26
C ILE A 735 -4.73 -7.04 -12.76
N SER A 736 -4.19 -6.54 -13.87
CA SER A 736 -4.64 -5.29 -14.46
C SER A 736 -5.81 -5.56 -15.40
N ILE A 737 -7.04 -5.33 -14.93
CA ILE A 737 -8.25 -5.45 -15.75
C ILE A 737 -8.18 -4.45 -16.89
N TYR A 738 -7.92 -3.18 -16.59
CA TYR A 738 -7.72 -2.12 -17.59
C TYR A 738 -6.65 -2.49 -18.62
N GLY A 739 -5.47 -2.92 -18.15
CA GLY A 739 -4.38 -3.28 -19.05
C GLY A 739 -4.69 -4.50 -19.93
N THR A 740 -5.47 -5.46 -19.43
CA THR A 740 -5.95 -6.59 -20.24
C THR A 740 -6.95 -6.14 -21.31
N HIS A 741 -7.82 -5.18 -20.96
CA HIS A 741 -8.84 -4.65 -21.88
C HIS A 741 -8.28 -3.68 -22.93
N HIS A 742 -7.10 -3.12 -22.70
CA HIS A 742 -6.39 -2.23 -23.63
C HIS A 742 -5.15 -2.88 -24.26
N ASN A 743 -4.99 -4.19 -24.08
CA ASN A 743 -3.83 -4.91 -24.60
C ASN A 743 -3.89 -5.02 -26.13
N PRO A 744 -2.96 -4.40 -26.88
CA PRO A 744 -3.00 -4.44 -28.34
C PRO A 744 -2.74 -5.84 -28.93
N ALA A 745 -2.19 -6.77 -28.14
CA ALA A 745 -2.05 -8.17 -28.55
C ALA A 745 -3.39 -8.94 -28.53
N VAL A 746 -4.39 -8.42 -27.81
CA VAL A 746 -5.71 -9.03 -27.63
C VAL A 746 -6.80 -8.23 -28.34
N TRP A 747 -6.68 -6.90 -28.32
CA TRP A 747 -7.67 -5.95 -28.82
C TRP A 747 -7.05 -5.07 -29.91
N PRO A 748 -7.34 -5.32 -31.20
CA PRO A 748 -6.92 -4.44 -32.28
C PRO A 748 -7.49 -3.03 -32.09
N GLU A 749 -6.66 -2.00 -32.24
CA GLU A 749 -7.05 -0.59 -31.99
C GLU A 749 -7.71 -0.40 -30.61
N PRO A 750 -6.99 -0.67 -29.50
CA PRO A 750 -7.59 -0.86 -28.18
C PRO A 750 -8.30 0.38 -27.64
N GLN A 751 -7.97 1.57 -28.13
CA GLN A 751 -8.58 2.84 -27.71
C GLN A 751 -9.87 3.19 -28.46
N VAL A 752 -10.19 2.50 -29.56
CA VAL A 752 -11.38 2.77 -30.37
C VAL A 752 -12.61 2.13 -29.73
N TYR A 753 -13.65 2.94 -29.50
CA TYR A 753 -14.97 2.48 -29.07
C TYR A 753 -15.70 1.77 -30.22
N ASN A 754 -15.75 0.44 -30.15
CA ASN A 754 -16.40 -0.39 -31.15
C ASN A 754 -17.27 -1.49 -30.51
N PRO A 755 -18.59 -1.27 -30.37
CA PRO A 755 -19.52 -2.26 -29.83
C PRO A 755 -19.51 -3.60 -30.59
N HIS A 756 -19.22 -3.59 -31.90
CA HIS A 756 -19.21 -4.79 -32.74
C HIS A 756 -18.14 -5.82 -32.38
N ARG A 757 -17.17 -5.46 -31.53
CA ARG A 757 -16.24 -6.42 -30.93
C ARG A 757 -16.96 -7.53 -30.16
N PHE A 758 -18.15 -7.24 -29.64
CA PHE A 758 -18.97 -8.16 -28.87
C PHE A 758 -20.10 -8.81 -29.68
N ASP A 759 -20.06 -8.70 -31.02
CA ASP A 759 -20.92 -9.51 -31.87
C ASP A 759 -20.69 -11.00 -31.57
N PRO A 760 -21.73 -11.86 -31.62
CA PRO A 760 -21.59 -13.29 -31.32
C PRO A 760 -20.51 -13.97 -32.15
N GLU A 761 -20.37 -13.62 -33.43
CA GLU A 761 -19.35 -14.18 -34.32
C GLU A 761 -17.94 -13.71 -33.97
N ASN A 762 -17.76 -12.41 -33.66
CA ASN A 762 -16.46 -11.84 -33.28
C ASN A 762 -16.00 -12.33 -31.89
N SER A 763 -16.95 -12.62 -31.00
CA SER A 763 -16.67 -13.06 -29.63
C SER A 763 -16.19 -14.51 -29.55
N LYS A 764 -16.54 -15.38 -30.52
CA LYS A 764 -16.16 -16.80 -30.52
C LYS A 764 -14.65 -17.03 -30.49
N ASN A 765 -13.89 -16.14 -31.15
CA ASN A 765 -12.44 -16.27 -31.29
C ASN A 765 -11.65 -15.50 -30.22
N GLN A 766 -12.32 -14.82 -29.28
CA GLN A 766 -11.63 -14.07 -28.24
C GLN A 766 -11.03 -15.01 -27.20
N PRO A 767 -9.78 -14.77 -26.75
CA PRO A 767 -9.18 -15.55 -25.68
C PRO A 767 -10.06 -15.55 -24.42
N PRO A 768 -10.21 -16.69 -23.71
CA PRO A 768 -10.86 -16.70 -22.41
C PRO A 768 -10.20 -15.67 -21.47
N LEU A 769 -11.00 -14.88 -20.77
CA LEU A 769 -10.56 -13.77 -19.90
C LEU A 769 -9.95 -12.54 -20.62
N ALA A 770 -10.07 -12.43 -21.95
CA ALA A 770 -9.81 -11.17 -22.67
C ALA A 770 -10.70 -10.03 -22.15
N PHE A 771 -11.96 -10.34 -21.85
CA PHE A 771 -12.94 -9.44 -21.26
C PHE A 771 -13.37 -9.98 -19.90
N MET A 772 -13.14 -9.19 -18.84
CA MET A 772 -13.34 -9.60 -17.44
C MET A 772 -13.65 -8.42 -16.49
N PRO A 773 -14.61 -7.53 -16.82
CA PRO A 773 -14.95 -6.40 -15.94
C PRO A 773 -15.51 -6.86 -14.58
N PHE A 774 -16.04 -8.08 -14.49
CA PHE A 774 -16.56 -8.71 -13.28
C PHE A 774 -15.57 -9.72 -12.66
N SER A 775 -14.28 -9.63 -13.01
CA SER A 775 -13.27 -10.65 -12.68
C SER A 775 -13.67 -12.05 -13.18
N ALA A 776 -12.96 -13.09 -12.76
CA ALA A 776 -13.26 -14.48 -13.06
C ALA A 776 -12.81 -15.42 -11.93
N GLY A 777 -13.15 -16.71 -12.08
CA GLY A 777 -12.83 -17.76 -11.12
C GLY A 777 -13.70 -17.72 -9.86
N PRO A 778 -13.27 -18.37 -8.77
CA PRO A 778 -14.09 -18.48 -7.55
C PRO A 778 -14.37 -17.10 -6.92
N ARG A 779 -13.49 -16.12 -7.13
CA ARG A 779 -13.62 -14.74 -6.62
C ARG A 779 -14.22 -13.78 -7.66
N ASN A 780 -15.06 -14.27 -8.57
CA ASN A 780 -15.79 -13.40 -9.49
C ASN A 780 -16.86 -12.57 -8.77
N CYS A 781 -17.33 -11.51 -9.42
CA CYS A 781 -18.40 -10.67 -8.88
C CYS A 781 -19.68 -11.48 -8.68
N ILE A 782 -20.20 -11.52 -7.45
CA ILE A 782 -21.46 -12.19 -7.13
C ILE A 782 -22.67 -11.43 -7.70
N GLY A 783 -22.57 -10.10 -7.76
CA GLY A 783 -23.62 -9.19 -8.22
C GLY A 783 -23.61 -8.92 -9.73
N GLN A 784 -22.87 -9.68 -10.55
CA GLN A 784 -22.76 -9.42 -11.99
C GLN A 784 -24.13 -9.33 -12.69
N ASN A 785 -25.04 -10.27 -12.40
CA ASN A 785 -26.37 -10.28 -13.01
C ASN A 785 -27.24 -9.12 -12.51
N PHE A 786 -27.12 -8.75 -11.24
CA PHE A 786 -27.78 -7.59 -10.66
C PHE A 786 -27.34 -6.31 -11.38
N ALA A 787 -26.01 -6.09 -11.46
CA ALA A 787 -25.43 -4.92 -12.08
C ALA A 787 -25.81 -4.85 -13.57
N MET A 788 -25.67 -5.94 -14.33
CA MET A 788 -26.04 -5.94 -15.75
C MET A 788 -27.52 -5.66 -15.99
N ALA A 789 -28.42 -6.15 -15.12
CA ALA A 789 -29.84 -5.87 -15.22
C ALA A 789 -30.15 -4.40 -14.90
N GLU A 790 -29.61 -3.87 -13.79
CA GLU A 790 -29.75 -2.45 -13.42
C GLU A 790 -29.21 -1.52 -14.52
N MET A 791 -28.01 -1.80 -15.05
CA MET A 791 -27.42 -1.00 -16.13
C MET A 791 -28.27 -0.99 -17.40
N LYS A 792 -28.86 -2.14 -17.78
CA LYS A 792 -29.71 -2.24 -18.97
C LYS A 792 -31.03 -1.47 -18.80
N VAL A 793 -31.69 -1.61 -17.64
CA VAL A 793 -32.94 -0.89 -17.36
C VAL A 793 -32.71 0.62 -17.40
N VAL A 794 -31.69 1.09 -16.67
CA VAL A 794 -31.37 2.52 -16.60
C VAL A 794 -31.02 3.05 -18.00
N LEU A 795 -30.15 2.35 -18.73
CA LEU A 795 -29.78 2.75 -20.09
C LEU A 795 -30.99 2.82 -21.02
N ALA A 796 -31.86 1.80 -21.00
CA ALA A 796 -33.05 1.75 -21.85
C ALA A 796 -33.93 2.97 -21.64
N LEU A 797 -34.31 3.23 -20.39
CA LEU A 797 -35.19 4.33 -20.03
C LEU A 797 -34.53 5.69 -20.29
N THR A 798 -33.23 5.82 -20.05
CA THR A 798 -32.51 7.08 -20.31
C THR A 798 -32.50 7.41 -21.80
N LEU A 799 -32.15 6.47 -22.67
CA LEU A 799 -32.09 6.72 -24.12
C LEU A 799 -33.47 6.92 -24.76
N LEU A 800 -34.52 6.34 -24.17
CA LEU A 800 -35.90 6.57 -24.58
C LEU A 800 -36.36 8.01 -24.28
N ARG A 801 -35.92 8.57 -23.16
CA ARG A 801 -36.44 9.84 -22.61
C ARG A 801 -35.52 11.04 -22.81
N PHE A 802 -34.24 10.82 -23.13
CA PHE A 802 -33.25 11.88 -23.30
C PHE A 802 -32.31 11.59 -24.47
N ALA A 803 -31.86 12.68 -25.11
CA ALA A 803 -30.66 12.69 -25.93
C ALA A 803 -29.50 13.26 -25.10
N LEU A 804 -28.35 12.60 -25.18
CA LEU A 804 -27.16 12.92 -24.41
C LEU A 804 -26.08 13.46 -25.34
N ARG A 805 -25.42 14.55 -24.93
CA ARG A 805 -24.25 15.09 -25.64
C ARG A 805 -23.14 15.40 -24.64
N LEU A 806 -21.89 15.27 -25.07
CA LEU A 806 -20.76 15.64 -24.22
C LEU A 806 -20.73 17.15 -23.98
N ASP A 807 -20.47 17.57 -22.75
CA ASP A 807 -20.12 18.96 -22.45
C ASP A 807 -18.63 19.19 -22.77
N GLU A 808 -18.34 19.56 -24.03
CA GLU A 808 -16.97 19.76 -24.52
C GLU A 808 -16.22 20.88 -23.79
N SER A 809 -16.90 21.76 -23.06
CA SER A 809 -16.27 22.81 -22.28
C SER A 809 -15.46 22.27 -21.08
N ARG A 810 -15.69 21.01 -20.71
CA ARG A 810 -15.08 20.35 -19.56
C ARG A 810 -14.36 19.06 -19.99
N PRO A 811 -13.03 19.07 -20.09
CA PRO A 811 -12.29 17.87 -20.50
C PRO A 811 -12.45 16.77 -19.45
N VAL A 812 -12.75 15.55 -19.94
CA VAL A 812 -12.90 14.36 -19.10
C VAL A 812 -11.51 13.80 -18.79
N ARG A 813 -11.24 13.57 -17.50
CA ARG A 813 -9.97 13.04 -17.00
C ARG A 813 -10.25 11.91 -16.03
N ARG A 814 -9.73 10.70 -16.31
CA ARG A 814 -10.00 9.50 -15.53
C ARG A 814 -9.27 9.55 -14.18
N LYS A 815 -9.93 9.06 -13.13
CA LYS A 815 -9.42 9.07 -11.75
C LYS A 815 -9.72 7.73 -11.05
N PRO A 816 -8.75 6.82 -10.95
CA PRO A 816 -8.94 5.57 -10.20
C PRO A 816 -9.00 5.81 -8.67
N GLU A 817 -10.18 5.74 -8.07
CA GLU A 817 -10.40 5.86 -6.62
C GLU A 817 -11.14 4.62 -6.09
N LEU A 818 -10.45 3.46 -6.05
CA LEU A 818 -11.01 2.10 -5.92
C LEU A 818 -11.87 1.67 -7.11
N ILE A 819 -12.76 2.56 -7.54
CA ILE A 819 -13.47 2.50 -8.81
C ILE A 819 -12.98 3.58 -9.78
N LEU A 820 -13.27 3.44 -11.07
CA LEU A 820 -12.92 4.43 -12.08
C LEU A 820 -13.90 5.61 -12.06
N ARG A 821 -13.44 6.77 -11.57
CA ARG A 821 -14.17 8.04 -11.55
C ARG A 821 -13.62 9.04 -12.58
N SER A 822 -14.18 10.24 -12.60
CA SER A 822 -13.62 11.42 -13.28
C SER A 822 -13.13 12.45 -12.27
N GLU A 823 -12.02 13.15 -12.54
CA GLU A 823 -11.43 14.16 -11.64
C GLU A 823 -12.37 15.33 -11.34
N ASN A 824 -13.12 15.78 -12.34
CA ASN A 824 -13.99 16.96 -12.24
C ASN A 824 -15.48 16.61 -12.47
N GLY A 825 -15.84 15.33 -12.30
CA GLY A 825 -17.16 14.81 -12.70
C GLY A 825 -17.23 14.52 -14.20
N LEU A 826 -18.32 13.91 -14.61
CA LEU A 826 -18.58 13.49 -15.99
C LEU A 826 -19.81 14.22 -16.50
N TRP A 827 -19.59 15.38 -17.10
CA TRP A 827 -20.65 16.33 -17.44
C TRP A 827 -21.22 16.06 -18.82
N LEU A 828 -22.53 15.80 -18.87
CA LEU A 828 -23.26 15.60 -20.12
C LEU A 828 -24.42 16.58 -20.22
N HIS A 829 -24.65 17.08 -21.44
CA HIS A 829 -25.86 17.80 -21.78
C HIS A 829 -27.03 16.84 -21.97
N LEU A 830 -28.19 17.21 -21.41
CA LEU A 830 -29.42 16.45 -21.52
C LEU A 830 -30.48 17.23 -22.29
N GLU A 831 -31.00 16.61 -23.35
CA GLU A 831 -32.12 17.10 -24.14
C GLU A 831 -33.31 16.15 -23.93
N PRO A 832 -34.37 16.56 -23.20
CA PRO A 832 -35.56 15.74 -23.01
C PRO A 832 -36.25 15.42 -24.34
N LEU A 833 -36.57 14.15 -24.56
CA LEU A 833 -37.25 13.67 -25.77
C LEU A 833 -38.74 13.44 -25.47
N GLY A 834 -39.60 14.16 -26.20
CA GLY A 834 -41.07 14.04 -26.14
C GLY A 834 -41.72 14.55 -24.84
N PRO A 835 -43.04 14.76 -24.83
CA PRO A 835 -43.80 15.03 -23.61
C PRO A 835 -43.91 13.75 -22.76
N SER A 836 -43.83 13.85 -21.43
CA SER A 836 -44.03 12.70 -20.54
C SER A 836 -45.41 12.07 -20.80
N ARG A 837 -45.55 10.73 -20.79
CA ARG A 837 -46.89 10.11 -20.86
C ARG A 837 -47.82 10.57 -19.73
N GLU A 838 -47.29 11.08 -18.61
CA GLU A 838 -48.05 11.77 -17.55
C GLU A 838 -48.78 13.05 -18.02
N SER A 839 -48.44 13.59 -19.19
CA SER A 839 -49.10 14.75 -19.80
C SER A 839 -50.09 14.40 -20.91
N ARG A 840 -50.32 13.11 -21.22
CA ARG A 840 -51.44 12.71 -22.09
C ARG A 840 -52.73 12.78 -21.29
N PRO A 841 -53.75 13.55 -21.73
CA PRO A 841 -55.08 13.44 -21.13
C PRO A 841 -55.55 11.98 -21.24
N PRO A 842 -56.26 11.44 -20.23
CA PRO A 842 -56.78 10.08 -20.30
C PRO A 842 -57.58 9.92 -21.59
N ALA A 843 -57.35 8.81 -22.30
CA ALA A 843 -58.10 8.50 -23.51
C ALA A 843 -59.59 8.53 -23.18
N PRO A 844 -60.44 9.16 -24.02
CA PRO A 844 -61.87 9.18 -23.77
C PRO A 844 -62.37 7.74 -23.71
N HIS A 845 -62.92 7.35 -22.56
CA HIS A 845 -63.58 6.07 -22.41
C HIS A 845 -64.71 5.98 -23.45
N SER A 846 -64.56 5.05 -24.39
CA SER A 846 -65.64 4.58 -25.26
C SER A 846 -66.21 3.28 -24.72
#